data_AF-A0A933D9W4-F1
#
_entry.id   AF-A0A933D9W4-F1
#
_cell.length_a   1.000
_cell.length_b   1.000
_cell.length_c   1.000
_cell.angle_alpha   90.00
_cell.angle_beta   90.00
_cell.angle_gamma   90.00
#
_symmetry.space_group_name_H-M   'P 1'
#
loop_
_entity.id
_entity.type
_entity.pdbx_description
1 polymer ?
#
loop_
_entity_poly.entity_id
_entity_poly.type
_entity_poly.pdbx_seq_one_letter_code
_entity_poly.pdbx_strand_id
1 'polypeptide(L)'
;VTYPFTKSDAAKYDTTGRVTFNKTHAAPDWYHADWPYRQKITVNHEQVAGALSAFPMLVKMTGEIVSKAQADGDDILFTSDDGATKLYHEIESFDGELVAWVQVPELSEREDTILYVYYGNPKAENQQSTTRVWDTNTYAGVWHLNDGARGTQQDSTSGNNDGTPVNIDFQEAETAGKISGAINLDGNNDHILIANESNFDLTSAVTVSAWVKVDAFSGSWRGIFTKGDDTWRLARHGSTDNIGFGSDHTGVGDHNLRHTGNNANDGQWHYLVGVFGGGEKSVYVDGSLGETATGLNNIPSDNYAVWIGGNSNQGRYWNGQIDEVRASSVARSGAWITTEYKNQSKREDFLAIDPVVESYTDTPTLTLDAKQALDFQSLSVFTPNGSGELTWQLSPDSGTTWYFVKDGVWKQANPDNADHRSTGEAMNDHLTSFPQGAGKLLWRAYFEEATATMDGLKIDYTMGAVKGAQTSGISSAVFALSSNLAQSINSLFSLAHSRVPTFSEWQYWADRVMAGDKDGQPALLGAMQWQRLFGGGTAGTAQVAGITTAGPTIEIRNGTNEQGLARRTLGKLTEQGYAVTEAANAQDFLRETSKVYVIDHEAYGTARELADSLAIPVGLDLPAGEEPSDADILLILGYD
;
A
#
# COMPACT_ATOMS: atom_id res chain seq x y z
N VAL A 1 9.02 5.87 7.87
CA VAL A 1 8.12 5.05 8.72
C VAL A 1 8.21 5.60 10.14
N THR A 2 7.08 5.96 10.75
CA THR A 2 6.99 6.48 12.12
C THR A 2 6.74 5.30 13.06
N TYR A 3 7.53 5.14 14.12
CA TYR A 3 7.35 4.03 15.08
C TYR A 3 6.93 4.56 16.46
N PRO A 4 5.69 4.32 16.92
CA PRO A 4 5.32 4.62 18.30
C PRO A 4 5.92 3.58 19.26
N PHE A 5 6.43 4.04 20.41
CA PHE A 5 6.87 3.20 21.53
C PHE A 5 5.74 3.10 22.56
N THR A 6 5.62 1.96 23.27
CA THR A 6 4.62 1.78 24.32
C THR A 6 5.28 1.48 25.68
N LYS A 7 4.55 1.73 26.77
CA LYS A 7 5.03 1.72 28.16
C LYS A 7 5.63 0.39 28.66
N SER A 8 5.53 -0.69 27.89
CA SER A 8 6.05 -2.03 28.26
C SER A 8 7.54 -2.26 27.94
N ASP A 9 8.20 -1.34 27.22
CA ASP A 9 9.60 -1.52 26.84
C ASP A 9 10.53 -1.23 28.03
N ALA A 10 11.09 -2.28 28.64
CA ALA A 10 11.95 -2.15 29.82
C ALA A 10 13.33 -1.59 29.45
N ALA A 11 13.60 -0.34 29.83
CA ALA A 11 14.93 0.26 29.75
C ALA A 11 15.87 -0.35 30.82
N LYS A 12 17.05 -0.82 30.41
CA LYS A 12 18.16 -1.13 31.34
C LYS A 12 19.29 -0.14 31.11
N TYR A 13 19.85 0.38 32.19
CA TYR A 13 21.05 1.21 32.19
C TYR A 13 22.28 0.33 32.43
N ASP A 14 23.33 0.49 31.63
CA ASP A 14 24.65 -0.07 31.95
C ASP A 14 25.58 0.97 32.59
N THR A 15 26.68 0.52 33.19
CA THR A 15 27.67 1.36 33.89
C THR A 15 28.43 2.34 32.97
N THR A 16 28.13 2.35 31.67
CA THR A 16 28.73 3.24 30.67
C THR A 16 27.75 4.26 30.09
N GLY A 17 26.52 4.33 30.61
CA GLY A 17 25.52 5.31 30.17
C GLY A 17 24.83 4.96 28.85
N ARG A 18 24.87 3.68 28.44
CA ARG A 18 24.06 3.21 27.30
C ARG A 18 22.61 3.00 27.74
N VAL A 19 21.68 3.48 26.92
CA VAL A 19 20.25 3.18 27.03
C VAL A 19 19.90 2.17 25.93
N THR A 20 19.44 0.99 26.32
CA THR A 20 19.02 -0.06 25.38
C THR A 20 17.50 -0.17 25.39
N PHE A 21 16.87 0.00 24.23
CA PHE A 21 15.42 -0.17 24.05
C PHE A 21 15.14 -1.53 23.41
N ASN A 22 14.59 -2.48 24.17
CA ASN A 22 14.18 -3.78 23.67
C ASN A 22 12.84 -3.66 22.96
N LYS A 23 12.85 -3.45 21.63
CA LYS A 23 11.65 -3.63 20.81
C LYS A 23 11.54 -5.10 20.42
N THR A 24 10.82 -5.89 21.21
CA THR A 24 10.35 -7.20 20.78
C THR A 24 9.05 -7.02 20.00
N HIS A 25 9.09 -7.14 18.69
CA HIS A 25 7.89 -7.36 17.89
C HIS A 25 7.98 -8.72 17.20
N ALA A 26 7.84 -9.78 18.00
CA ALA A 26 7.23 -10.99 17.46
C ALA A 26 5.73 -10.75 17.57
N ALA A 27 5.10 -10.25 16.51
CA ALA A 27 3.66 -10.34 16.41
C ALA A 27 3.31 -11.85 16.53
N PRO A 28 2.30 -12.24 17.32
CA PRO A 28 1.91 -13.65 17.47
C PRO A 28 1.60 -14.35 16.14
N ASP A 29 1.38 -13.58 15.06
CA ASP A 29 0.95 -14.04 13.72
C ASP A 29 2.05 -13.84 12.65
N TRP A 30 3.33 -14.00 13.01
CA TRP A 30 4.45 -13.94 12.07
C TRP A 30 5.04 -15.33 11.82
N TYR A 31 5.25 -15.71 10.55
CA TYR A 31 5.67 -17.06 10.18
C TYR A 31 6.94 -17.52 10.91
N HIS A 32 8.01 -16.74 10.79
CA HIS A 32 9.26 -17.01 11.48
C HIS A 32 10.15 -15.76 11.53
N ALA A 33 10.96 -15.65 12.58
CA ALA A 33 11.85 -14.52 12.85
C ALA A 33 12.89 -14.27 11.73
N ASP A 34 13.28 -15.33 11.01
CA ASP A 34 14.25 -15.24 9.91
C ASP A 34 13.65 -14.68 8.61
N TRP A 35 12.33 -14.45 8.53
CA TRP A 35 11.67 -13.85 7.37
C TRP A 35 11.34 -12.39 7.68
N PRO A 36 12.23 -11.44 7.33
CA PRO A 36 12.12 -10.05 7.74
C PRO A 36 11.00 -9.29 7.05
N TYR A 37 10.43 -9.77 5.95
CA TYR A 37 9.44 -9.04 5.17
C TYR A 37 8.19 -9.87 4.91
N ARG A 38 7.03 -9.19 4.93
CA ARG A 38 5.73 -9.75 4.58
C ARG A 38 4.87 -8.75 3.83
N GLN A 39 4.06 -9.22 2.89
CA GLN A 39 2.93 -8.46 2.32
C GLN A 39 1.63 -9.25 2.45
N LYS A 40 0.52 -8.54 2.67
CA LYS A 40 -0.83 -9.13 2.69
C LYS A 40 -1.38 -9.16 1.28
N ILE A 41 -1.95 -10.31 0.90
CA ILE A 41 -2.70 -10.49 -0.34
C ILE A 41 -4.16 -10.68 0.05
N THR A 42 -5.05 -9.87 -0.51
CA THR A 42 -6.50 -9.96 -0.29
C THR A 42 -7.16 -10.36 -1.60
N VAL A 43 -7.80 -11.53 -1.63
CA VAL A 43 -8.58 -12.00 -2.77
C VAL A 43 -10.01 -11.48 -2.63
N ASN A 44 -10.47 -10.75 -3.64
CA ASN A 44 -11.82 -10.18 -3.66
C ASN A 44 -12.86 -11.28 -3.92
N HIS A 45 -13.73 -11.55 -2.95
CA HIS A 45 -14.76 -12.58 -3.05
C HIS A 45 -15.77 -12.33 -4.18
N GLU A 46 -15.99 -11.07 -4.59
CA GLU A 46 -16.88 -10.73 -5.71
C GLU A 46 -16.35 -11.26 -7.07
N GLN A 47 -15.05 -11.55 -7.14
CA GLN A 47 -14.46 -12.19 -8.32
C GLN A 47 -14.52 -13.71 -8.28
N VAL A 48 -14.85 -14.32 -7.13
CA VAL A 48 -14.96 -15.77 -6.98
C VAL A 48 -16.40 -16.21 -7.27
N ALA A 49 -16.58 -17.13 -8.22
CA ALA A 49 -17.91 -17.51 -8.73
C ALA A 49 -18.57 -18.69 -7.98
N GLY A 50 -18.02 -19.10 -6.83
CA GLY A 50 -18.42 -20.28 -6.08
C GLY A 50 -17.49 -20.54 -4.89
N ALA A 51 -17.92 -21.32 -3.90
CA ALA A 51 -16.98 -21.89 -2.93
C ALA A 51 -16.06 -22.90 -3.64
N LEU A 52 -14.75 -22.65 -3.64
CA LEU A 52 -13.75 -23.50 -4.29
C LEU A 52 -12.76 -24.05 -3.27
N SER A 53 -12.28 -25.27 -3.50
CA SER A 53 -11.30 -25.92 -2.64
C SER A 53 -10.03 -26.27 -3.41
N ALA A 54 -8.90 -26.11 -2.72
CA ALA A 54 -7.56 -26.35 -3.23
C ALA A 54 -7.21 -25.63 -4.56
N PHE A 55 -7.71 -24.42 -4.74
CA PHE A 55 -7.61 -23.68 -6.00
C PHE A 55 -6.16 -23.18 -6.28
N PRO A 56 -5.54 -23.51 -7.43
CA PRO A 56 -4.24 -22.97 -7.83
C PRO A 56 -4.42 -21.55 -8.36
N MET A 57 -4.13 -20.57 -7.52
CA MET A 57 -4.31 -19.15 -7.78
C MET A 57 -3.01 -18.53 -8.32
N LEU A 58 -3.10 -17.81 -9.44
CA LEU A 58 -2.01 -16.96 -9.93
C LEU A 58 -1.83 -15.74 -9.03
N VAL A 59 -0.59 -15.48 -8.64
CA VAL A 59 -0.12 -14.30 -7.94
C VAL A 59 1.01 -13.67 -8.75
N LYS A 60 0.81 -12.42 -9.18
CA LYS A 60 1.85 -11.63 -9.84
C LYS A 60 2.21 -10.41 -8.99
N MET A 61 3.49 -10.21 -8.69
CA MET A 61 3.95 -9.12 -7.82
C MET A 61 5.20 -8.43 -8.36
N THR A 62 5.25 -7.11 -8.22
CA THR A 62 6.43 -6.29 -8.51
C THR A 62 6.82 -5.48 -7.27
N GLY A 63 7.90 -4.69 -7.37
CA GLY A 63 8.30 -3.77 -6.31
C GLY A 63 9.25 -4.42 -5.31
N GLU A 64 9.01 -4.21 -4.02
CA GLU A 64 10.00 -4.54 -2.98
C GLU A 64 10.33 -6.02 -2.85
N ILE A 65 9.38 -6.92 -3.18
CA ILE A 65 9.66 -8.37 -3.19
C ILE A 65 10.81 -8.71 -4.14
N VAL A 66 10.89 -8.03 -5.29
CA VAL A 66 11.93 -8.26 -6.31
C VAL A 66 13.31 -7.80 -5.82
N SER A 67 13.36 -6.75 -4.99
CA SER A 67 14.63 -6.19 -4.49
C SER A 67 15.07 -6.73 -3.13
N LYS A 68 14.17 -7.35 -2.37
CA LYS A 68 14.42 -7.84 -1.00
C LYS A 68 14.51 -9.36 -0.88
N ALA A 69 13.92 -10.12 -1.81
CA ALA A 69 14.06 -11.58 -1.85
C ALA A 69 15.44 -11.99 -2.40
N GLN A 70 15.82 -13.26 -2.23
CA GLN A 70 16.98 -13.85 -2.90
C GLN A 70 16.79 -13.83 -4.42
N ALA A 71 17.88 -13.72 -5.17
CA ALA A 71 17.84 -13.56 -6.63
C ALA A 71 17.25 -14.78 -7.37
N ASP A 72 17.28 -15.96 -6.74
CA ASP A 72 16.66 -17.20 -7.23
C ASP A 72 15.21 -17.37 -6.74
N GLY A 73 14.72 -16.50 -5.86
CA GLY A 73 13.39 -16.56 -5.27
C GLY A 73 13.20 -17.67 -4.22
N ASP A 74 14.27 -18.37 -3.83
CA ASP A 74 14.19 -19.55 -2.96
C ASP A 74 13.60 -19.23 -1.57
N ASP A 75 13.72 -17.99 -1.11
CA ASP A 75 13.22 -17.53 0.19
C ASP A 75 11.78 -17.02 0.20
N ILE A 76 11.09 -17.07 -0.94
CA ILE A 76 9.69 -16.66 -1.07
C ILE A 76 8.79 -17.79 -0.56
N LEU A 77 7.88 -17.49 0.36
CA LEU A 77 6.86 -18.43 0.80
C LEU A 77 5.52 -17.76 1.03
N PHE A 78 4.45 -18.55 1.00
CA PHE A 78 3.09 -18.09 1.23
C PHE A 78 2.50 -18.77 2.46
N THR A 79 1.65 -18.05 3.20
CA THR A 79 0.85 -18.60 4.31
C THR A 79 -0.63 -18.21 4.17
N SER A 80 -1.50 -18.93 4.88
CA SER A 80 -2.87 -18.46 5.14
C SER A 80 -2.91 -17.21 6.03
N ASP A 81 -4.12 -16.77 6.34
CA ASP A 81 -4.47 -15.61 7.16
C ASP A 81 -3.93 -15.66 8.60
N ASP A 82 -3.65 -16.85 9.13
CA ASP A 82 -2.98 -17.05 10.42
C ASP A 82 -1.51 -16.61 10.44
N GLY A 83 -0.92 -16.32 9.28
CA GLY A 83 0.48 -15.93 9.15
C GLY A 83 1.48 -17.05 9.47
N ALA A 84 1.03 -18.30 9.61
CA ALA A 84 1.85 -19.42 10.09
C ALA A 84 1.69 -20.69 9.24
N THR A 85 0.48 -21.00 8.79
CA THR A 85 0.21 -22.21 8.00
C THR A 85 0.67 -21.99 6.56
N LYS A 86 1.78 -22.67 6.19
CA LYS A 86 2.41 -22.56 4.88
C LYS A 86 1.51 -23.14 3.77
N LEU A 87 1.44 -22.43 2.64
CA LEU A 87 0.74 -22.84 1.43
C LEU A 87 1.72 -23.38 0.39
N TYR A 88 1.29 -24.37 -0.39
CA TYR A 88 2.07 -24.86 -1.51
C TYR A 88 2.09 -23.82 -2.63
N HIS A 89 3.25 -23.62 -3.21
CA HIS A 89 3.41 -22.72 -4.34
C HIS A 89 4.47 -23.22 -5.31
N GLU A 90 4.38 -22.69 -6.52
CA GLU A 90 5.33 -22.79 -7.62
C GLU A 90 5.64 -21.38 -8.11
N ILE A 91 6.91 -21.11 -8.37
CA ILE A 91 7.38 -19.89 -8.99
C ILE A 91 7.63 -20.22 -10.46
N GLU A 92 6.78 -19.71 -11.33
CA GLU A 92 6.91 -19.85 -12.78
C GLU A 92 8.00 -18.91 -13.32
N SER A 93 8.13 -17.70 -12.74
CA SER A 93 9.19 -16.75 -13.07
C SER A 93 9.47 -15.78 -11.91
N PHE A 94 10.73 -15.37 -11.77
CA PHE A 94 11.16 -14.33 -10.85
C PHE A 94 12.25 -13.45 -11.49
N ASP A 95 11.88 -12.75 -12.57
CA ASP A 95 12.77 -11.83 -13.30
C ASP A 95 12.10 -10.45 -13.43
N GLY A 96 12.42 -9.53 -12.50
CA GLY A 96 11.80 -8.20 -12.44
C GLY A 96 10.35 -8.17 -11.95
N GLU A 97 9.68 -9.33 -11.93
CA GLU A 97 8.33 -9.60 -11.45
C GLU A 97 8.30 -11.04 -10.90
N LEU A 98 7.60 -11.25 -9.78
CA LEU A 98 7.23 -12.58 -9.31
C LEU A 98 5.98 -13.03 -10.06
N VAL A 99 6.03 -14.23 -10.64
CA VAL A 99 4.90 -14.98 -11.19
C VAL A 99 4.84 -16.31 -10.46
N ALA A 100 3.82 -16.50 -9.63
CA ALA A 100 3.68 -17.69 -8.81
C ALA A 100 2.26 -18.27 -8.84
N TRP A 101 2.16 -19.59 -8.76
CA TRP A 101 0.92 -20.33 -8.54
C TRP A 101 0.87 -20.78 -7.10
N VAL A 102 -0.17 -20.36 -6.37
CA VAL A 102 -0.35 -20.65 -4.95
C VAL A 102 -1.61 -21.49 -4.77
N GLN A 103 -1.50 -22.67 -4.17
CA GLN A 103 -2.65 -23.51 -3.86
C GLN A 103 -3.36 -22.94 -2.63
N VAL A 104 -4.52 -22.32 -2.85
CA VAL A 104 -5.35 -21.74 -1.80
C VAL A 104 -6.34 -22.81 -1.30
N PRO A 105 -6.36 -23.15 0.01
CA PRO A 105 -7.19 -24.25 0.52
C PRO A 105 -8.68 -24.02 0.29
N GLU A 106 -9.16 -22.79 0.46
CA GLU A 106 -10.54 -22.39 0.25
C GLU A 106 -10.59 -20.98 -0.33
N LEU A 107 -11.40 -20.80 -1.38
CA LEU A 107 -11.83 -19.48 -1.85
C LEU A 107 -13.34 -19.37 -1.62
N SER A 108 -13.74 -18.24 -1.04
CA SER A 108 -15.12 -17.94 -0.72
C SER A 108 -15.70 -16.93 -1.71
N GLU A 109 -16.97 -17.14 -2.10
CA GLU A 109 -17.78 -16.17 -2.86
C GLU A 109 -18.48 -15.14 -1.96
N ARG A 110 -18.25 -15.19 -0.64
CA ARG A 110 -19.00 -14.41 0.37
C ARG A 110 -18.14 -13.46 1.20
N GLU A 111 -16.86 -13.78 1.36
CA GLU A 111 -15.93 -13.04 2.19
C GLU A 111 -14.54 -13.11 1.56
N ASP A 112 -13.79 -12.02 1.65
CA ASP A 112 -12.45 -11.93 1.09
C ASP A 112 -11.52 -12.97 1.72
N THR A 113 -10.65 -13.56 0.90
CA THR A 113 -9.65 -14.52 1.38
C THR A 113 -8.32 -13.81 1.59
N ILE A 114 -7.73 -13.95 2.78
CA ILE A 114 -6.45 -13.32 3.14
C ILE A 114 -5.33 -14.35 3.09
N LEU A 115 -4.24 -13.98 2.44
CA LEU A 115 -2.98 -14.73 2.42
C LEU A 115 -1.83 -13.77 2.75
N TYR A 116 -0.68 -14.32 3.11
CA TYR A 116 0.55 -13.56 3.23
C TYR A 116 1.65 -14.15 2.37
N VAL A 117 2.49 -13.29 1.82
CA VAL A 117 3.77 -13.67 1.20
C VAL A 117 4.90 -13.14 2.07
N TYR A 118 5.87 -14.01 2.38
CA TYR A 118 7.06 -13.71 3.16
C TYR A 118 8.31 -13.87 2.30
N TYR A 119 9.32 -13.04 2.56
CA TYR A 119 10.61 -13.05 1.83
C TYR A 119 11.70 -12.32 2.63
N GLY A 120 12.93 -12.33 2.11
CA GLY A 120 14.12 -11.69 2.65
C GLY A 120 14.94 -12.55 3.61
N ASN A 121 14.73 -13.87 3.63
CA ASN A 121 15.55 -14.77 4.43
C ASN A 121 16.78 -15.21 3.61
N PRO A 122 17.99 -14.67 3.86
CA PRO A 122 19.17 -14.97 3.06
C PRO A 122 19.73 -16.39 3.28
N LYS A 123 19.15 -17.16 4.22
CA LYS A 123 19.55 -18.54 4.54
C LYS A 123 18.49 -19.56 4.16
N ALA A 124 17.33 -19.12 3.65
CA ALA A 124 16.30 -20.05 3.23
C ALA A 124 16.78 -20.84 2.01
N GLU A 125 16.58 -22.14 2.05
CA GLU A 125 16.60 -23.00 0.86
C GLU A 125 15.26 -22.89 0.12
N ASN A 126 15.16 -23.46 -1.08
CA ASN A 126 13.94 -23.50 -1.88
C ASN A 126 12.67 -23.84 -1.05
N GLN A 127 11.75 -22.89 -1.01
CA GLN A 127 10.49 -23.01 -0.28
C GLN A 127 9.33 -23.57 -1.12
N GLN A 128 9.51 -23.77 -2.42
CA GLN A 128 8.47 -24.23 -3.34
C GLN A 128 8.05 -25.69 -3.09
N SER A 129 6.87 -26.02 -3.58
CA SER A 129 6.37 -27.39 -3.62
C SER A 129 5.49 -27.59 -4.86
N THR A 130 6.12 -27.49 -6.03
CA THR A 130 5.48 -27.42 -7.36
C THR A 130 4.40 -28.48 -7.56
N THR A 131 4.76 -29.76 -7.47
CA THR A 131 3.82 -30.88 -7.68
C THR A 131 2.59 -30.83 -6.78
N ARG A 132 2.73 -30.36 -5.52
CA ARG A 132 1.59 -30.28 -4.59
C ARG A 132 0.62 -29.16 -4.92
N VAL A 133 1.04 -28.13 -5.66
CA VAL A 133 0.12 -27.09 -6.15
C VAL A 133 -0.97 -27.71 -7.02
N TRP A 134 -0.57 -28.65 -7.87
CA TRP A 134 -1.43 -29.25 -8.89
C TRP A 134 -2.02 -30.60 -8.47
N ASP A 135 -1.22 -31.49 -7.90
CA ASP A 135 -1.64 -32.86 -7.59
C ASP A 135 -2.72 -32.94 -6.51
N THR A 136 -2.75 -31.95 -5.60
CA THR A 136 -3.81 -31.83 -4.57
C THR A 136 -5.20 -31.79 -5.20
N ASN A 137 -5.28 -31.33 -6.45
CA ASN A 137 -6.51 -31.23 -7.22
C ASN A 137 -6.54 -32.15 -8.46
N THR A 138 -5.70 -33.20 -8.48
CA THR A 138 -5.69 -34.25 -9.53
C THR A 138 -5.57 -33.70 -10.95
N TYR A 139 -4.61 -32.79 -11.17
CA TYR A 139 -4.14 -32.49 -12.52
C TYR A 139 -3.32 -33.66 -13.05
N ALA A 140 -3.55 -34.03 -14.31
CA ALA A 140 -2.82 -35.08 -15.02
C ALA A 140 -1.57 -34.54 -15.74
N GLY A 141 -1.54 -33.22 -16.02
CA GLY A 141 -0.39 -32.50 -16.54
C GLY A 141 -0.65 -30.99 -16.59
N VAL A 142 0.40 -30.20 -16.38
CA VAL A 142 0.37 -28.73 -16.40
C VAL A 142 1.63 -28.22 -17.09
N TRP A 143 1.48 -27.43 -18.16
CA TRP A 143 2.59 -26.86 -18.93
C TRP A 143 2.43 -25.34 -19.04
N HIS A 144 3.39 -24.61 -18.46
CA HIS A 144 3.47 -23.13 -18.48
C HIS A 144 4.08 -22.58 -19.78
N LEU A 145 4.73 -23.43 -20.58
CA LEU A 145 5.25 -23.10 -21.91
C LEU A 145 6.24 -21.91 -21.93
N ASN A 146 7.13 -21.87 -20.94
CA ASN A 146 8.15 -20.84 -20.74
C ASN A 146 9.60 -21.39 -20.74
N ASP A 147 9.81 -22.62 -21.23
CA ASP A 147 11.11 -23.34 -21.19
C ASP A 147 12.02 -23.09 -22.42
N GLY A 148 11.74 -22.07 -23.22
CA GLY A 148 12.26 -21.91 -24.58
C GLY A 148 11.36 -22.62 -25.59
N ALA A 149 11.04 -21.99 -26.73
CA ALA A 149 10.21 -22.60 -27.80
C ALA A 149 10.74 -23.97 -28.31
N ARG A 150 12.03 -24.26 -28.11
CA ARG A 150 12.68 -25.53 -28.48
C ARG A 150 13.19 -26.33 -27.28
N GLY A 151 12.98 -25.84 -26.06
CA GLY A 151 13.30 -26.54 -24.82
C GLY A 151 12.26 -27.60 -24.50
N THR A 152 12.63 -28.54 -23.64
CA THR A 152 11.68 -29.51 -23.10
C THR A 152 10.67 -28.77 -22.22
N GLN A 153 9.40 -28.78 -22.61
CA GLN A 153 8.31 -28.11 -21.90
C GLN A 153 7.98 -28.92 -20.65
N GLN A 154 8.29 -28.40 -19.47
CA GLN A 154 8.19 -29.15 -18.21
C GLN A 154 6.73 -29.38 -17.80
N ASP A 155 6.43 -30.56 -17.26
CA ASP A 155 5.17 -30.84 -16.57
C ASP A 155 5.30 -30.53 -15.08
N SER A 156 4.53 -29.56 -14.58
CA SER A 156 4.58 -29.14 -13.17
C SER A 156 3.93 -30.14 -12.18
N THR A 157 3.36 -31.24 -12.68
CA THR A 157 2.76 -32.31 -11.85
C THR A 157 3.77 -33.42 -11.51
N SER A 158 3.43 -34.30 -10.57
CA SER A 158 4.27 -35.50 -10.32
C SER A 158 4.24 -36.53 -11.45
N GLY A 159 3.41 -36.31 -12.48
CA GLY A 159 3.35 -37.14 -13.68
C GLY A 159 4.64 -37.10 -14.51
N ASN A 160 5.39 -35.98 -14.45
CA ASN A 160 6.59 -35.73 -15.26
C ASN A 160 6.38 -36.02 -16.76
N ASN A 161 5.22 -35.64 -17.30
CA ASN A 161 4.88 -35.83 -18.70
C ASN A 161 5.41 -34.69 -19.56
N ASP A 162 6.72 -34.48 -19.50
CA ASP A 162 7.37 -33.38 -20.18
C ASP A 162 7.11 -33.42 -21.71
N GLY A 163 6.81 -32.25 -22.26
CA GLY A 163 6.55 -32.05 -23.67
C GLY A 163 7.84 -31.89 -24.49
N THR A 164 7.93 -32.61 -25.60
CA THR A 164 9.03 -32.46 -26.57
C THR A 164 8.56 -31.61 -27.76
N PRO A 165 9.17 -30.45 -28.04
CA PRO A 165 8.90 -29.69 -29.26
C PRO A 165 9.25 -30.49 -30.51
N VAL A 166 8.35 -30.49 -31.49
CA VAL A 166 8.52 -31.16 -32.77
C VAL A 166 8.33 -30.16 -33.90
N ASN A 167 9.32 -30.08 -34.78
CA ASN A 167 9.42 -29.20 -35.96
C ASN A 167 9.43 -27.68 -35.71
N ILE A 168 9.25 -27.21 -34.47
CA ILE A 168 9.36 -25.79 -34.11
C ILE A 168 10.75 -25.24 -34.45
N ASP A 169 10.80 -24.21 -35.29
CA ASP A 169 12.02 -23.60 -35.79
C ASP A 169 12.39 -22.26 -35.12
N PHE A 170 13.49 -21.63 -35.54
CA PHE A 170 13.99 -20.41 -34.91
C PHE A 170 13.20 -19.14 -35.27
N GLN A 171 12.40 -19.15 -36.34
CA GLN A 171 11.55 -18.03 -36.72
C GLN A 171 10.25 -18.00 -35.90
N GLU A 172 9.89 -19.12 -35.27
CA GLU A 172 8.78 -19.31 -34.33
C GLU A 172 9.20 -19.12 -32.87
N ALA A 173 10.24 -18.32 -32.64
CA ALA A 173 10.79 -18.10 -31.31
C ALA A 173 9.73 -17.74 -30.27
N GLU A 174 10.04 -18.07 -29.02
CA GLU A 174 9.20 -17.80 -27.86
C GLU A 174 8.72 -16.35 -27.84
N THR A 175 7.48 -16.19 -27.45
CA THR A 175 6.81 -14.88 -27.43
C THR A 175 6.27 -14.61 -26.04
N ALA A 176 6.01 -13.35 -25.72
CA ALA A 176 5.34 -13.00 -24.48
C ALA A 176 3.97 -13.70 -24.43
N GLY A 177 3.78 -14.50 -23.38
CA GLY A 177 2.56 -15.26 -23.14
C GLY A 177 1.42 -14.44 -22.61
N LYS A 178 0.35 -15.15 -22.24
CA LYS A 178 -0.70 -14.58 -21.43
C LYS A 178 -0.21 -14.35 -19.99
N ILE A 179 0.56 -15.29 -19.43
CA ILE A 179 1.06 -15.22 -18.05
C ILE A 179 2.56 -14.90 -17.99
N SER A 180 3.38 -15.71 -18.67
CA SER A 180 4.83 -15.52 -18.78
C SER A 180 5.32 -15.79 -20.21
N GLY A 181 5.47 -17.05 -20.58
CA GLY A 181 5.94 -17.50 -21.90
C GLY A 181 4.80 -18.02 -22.78
N ALA A 182 5.08 -18.27 -24.06
CA ALA A 182 4.17 -18.96 -24.95
C ALA A 182 4.91 -19.54 -26.14
N ILE A 183 4.36 -20.63 -26.67
CA ILE A 183 4.76 -21.20 -27.96
C ILE A 183 3.95 -20.56 -29.09
N ASN A 184 4.59 -20.32 -30.23
CA ASN A 184 3.94 -19.86 -31.46
C ASN A 184 4.11 -20.95 -32.53
N LEU A 185 3.02 -21.29 -33.23
CA LEU A 185 2.97 -22.42 -34.16
C LEU A 185 2.53 -21.98 -35.55
N ASP A 186 3.09 -22.58 -36.61
CA ASP A 186 2.83 -22.18 -38.00
C ASP A 186 1.60 -22.84 -38.66
N GLY A 187 1.13 -23.93 -38.07
CA GLY A 187 0.00 -24.75 -38.53
C GLY A 187 0.26 -25.66 -39.72
N ASN A 188 1.52 -26.02 -39.95
CA ASN A 188 1.92 -27.01 -40.95
C ASN A 188 2.26 -28.35 -40.31
N ASN A 189 3.21 -28.37 -39.37
CA ASN A 189 3.69 -29.60 -38.71
C ASN A 189 4.23 -29.40 -37.28
N ASP A 190 4.12 -28.19 -36.74
CA ASP A 190 4.58 -27.85 -35.40
C ASP A 190 3.64 -28.35 -34.31
N HIS A 191 4.20 -28.92 -33.26
CA HIS A 191 3.47 -29.29 -32.05
C HIS A 191 4.44 -29.58 -30.90
N ILE A 192 3.91 -29.62 -29.68
CA ILE A 192 4.57 -30.26 -28.54
C ILE A 192 4.01 -31.68 -28.41
N LEU A 193 4.90 -32.66 -28.47
CA LEU A 193 4.59 -34.07 -28.29
C LEU A 193 4.71 -34.44 -26.81
N ILE A 194 3.62 -34.93 -26.22
CA ILE A 194 3.62 -35.63 -24.94
C ILE A 194 3.36 -37.11 -25.25
N ALA A 195 4.20 -38.00 -24.71
CA ALA A 195 4.12 -39.43 -24.99
C ALA A 195 2.73 -40.00 -24.64
N ASN A 196 2.33 -41.08 -25.31
CA ASN A 196 1.11 -41.77 -24.95
C ASN A 196 1.29 -42.47 -23.60
N GLU A 197 0.63 -41.94 -22.58
CA GLU A 197 0.69 -42.43 -21.20
C GLU A 197 -0.73 -42.68 -20.66
N SER A 198 -0.85 -43.65 -19.76
CA SER A 198 -2.17 -44.09 -19.24
C SER A 198 -2.87 -43.06 -18.36
N ASN A 199 -2.15 -42.07 -17.82
CA ASN A 199 -2.74 -40.96 -17.05
C ASN A 199 -3.58 -40.01 -17.93
N PHE A 200 -3.45 -40.07 -19.26
CA PHE A 200 -4.27 -39.30 -20.20
C PHE A 200 -5.47 -40.08 -20.75
N ASP A 201 -5.64 -41.34 -20.34
CA ASP A 201 -6.84 -42.16 -20.60
C ASP A 201 -8.02 -41.73 -19.70
N LEU A 202 -8.40 -40.45 -19.82
CA LEU A 202 -9.39 -39.78 -18.98
C LEU A 202 -10.83 -40.09 -19.44
N THR A 203 -11.30 -41.31 -19.14
CA THR A 203 -12.56 -41.83 -19.72
C THR A 203 -13.83 -41.35 -19.02
N SER A 204 -13.80 -41.17 -17.69
CA SER A 204 -15.01 -40.89 -16.88
C SER A 204 -15.19 -39.41 -16.56
N ALA A 205 -14.10 -38.66 -16.52
CA ALA A 205 -14.09 -37.23 -16.33
C ALA A 205 -12.80 -36.64 -16.89
N VAL A 206 -12.91 -35.48 -17.53
CA VAL A 206 -11.77 -34.70 -18.02
C VAL A 206 -12.11 -33.22 -18.00
N THR A 207 -11.15 -32.40 -17.60
CA THR A 207 -11.10 -30.99 -17.95
C THR A 207 -9.79 -30.71 -18.65
N VAL A 208 -9.86 -30.08 -19.82
CA VAL A 208 -8.68 -29.59 -20.55
C VAL A 208 -8.82 -28.11 -20.81
N SER A 209 -7.73 -27.37 -20.63
CA SER A 209 -7.72 -25.93 -20.88
C SER A 209 -6.42 -25.45 -21.50
N ALA A 210 -6.52 -24.30 -22.17
CA ALA A 210 -5.39 -23.56 -22.73
C ALA A 210 -5.77 -22.09 -22.93
N TRP A 211 -4.79 -21.19 -22.82
CA TRP A 211 -4.87 -19.88 -23.43
C TRP A 211 -4.40 -19.95 -24.88
N VAL A 212 -5.13 -19.30 -25.79
CA VAL A 212 -4.73 -19.21 -27.19
C VAL A 212 -4.84 -17.79 -27.72
N LYS A 213 -4.01 -17.47 -28.70
CA LYS A 213 -4.12 -16.22 -29.45
C LYS A 213 -3.86 -16.47 -30.93
N VAL A 214 -4.80 -16.06 -31.78
CA VAL A 214 -4.72 -16.24 -33.23
C VAL A 214 -5.46 -15.13 -33.96
N ASP A 215 -4.87 -14.61 -35.04
CA ASP A 215 -5.43 -13.49 -35.80
C ASP A 215 -6.62 -13.90 -36.68
N ALA A 216 -6.62 -15.15 -37.15
CA ALA A 216 -7.71 -15.74 -37.91
C ALA A 216 -7.56 -17.27 -37.94
N PHE A 217 -8.66 -18.00 -37.86
CA PHE A 217 -8.59 -19.45 -38.03
C PHE A 217 -8.33 -19.84 -39.48
N SER A 218 -7.43 -20.81 -39.66
CA SER A 218 -7.15 -21.47 -40.94
C SER A 218 -7.35 -22.98 -40.81
N GLY A 219 -7.51 -23.70 -41.92
CA GLY A 219 -7.70 -25.16 -41.94
C GLY A 219 -8.94 -25.69 -41.20
N SER A 220 -9.34 -26.94 -41.45
CA SER A 220 -10.47 -27.55 -40.72
C SER A 220 -9.95 -28.30 -39.49
N TRP A 221 -10.68 -28.21 -38.37
CA TRP A 221 -10.44 -29.02 -37.16
C TRP A 221 -9.01 -28.92 -36.57
N ARG A 222 -8.35 -27.77 -36.68
CA ARG A 222 -7.00 -27.58 -36.10
C ARG A 222 -7.00 -27.85 -34.60
N GLY A 223 -6.16 -28.78 -34.15
CA GLY A 223 -6.08 -29.22 -32.76
C GLY A 223 -5.31 -28.23 -31.90
N ILE A 224 -5.84 -27.88 -30.73
CA ILE A 224 -5.20 -26.98 -29.76
C ILE A 224 -4.54 -27.82 -28.67
N PHE A 225 -5.31 -28.73 -28.07
CA PHE A 225 -4.81 -29.69 -27.11
C PHE A 225 -5.65 -30.96 -27.22
N THR A 226 -5.03 -32.05 -27.67
CA THR A 226 -5.78 -33.25 -28.07
C THR A 226 -5.04 -34.52 -27.71
N LYS A 227 -5.80 -35.57 -27.39
CA LYS A 227 -5.30 -36.95 -27.37
C LYS A 227 -5.67 -37.69 -28.67
N GLY A 228 -6.89 -37.49 -29.17
CA GLY A 228 -7.38 -38.14 -30.37
C GLY A 228 -8.83 -37.76 -30.68
N ASP A 229 -9.30 -38.12 -31.88
CA ASP A 229 -10.65 -37.77 -32.29
C ASP A 229 -11.73 -38.58 -31.52
N ASP A 230 -11.44 -39.81 -31.13
CA ASP A 230 -12.38 -40.66 -30.38
C ASP A 230 -12.33 -40.43 -28.86
N THR A 231 -11.19 -39.95 -28.36
CA THR A 231 -10.94 -39.59 -26.96
C THR A 231 -11.43 -38.17 -26.67
N TRP A 232 -10.54 -37.25 -26.29
CA TRP A 232 -10.84 -35.85 -26.00
C TRP A 232 -10.02 -34.94 -26.92
N ARG A 233 -10.66 -33.89 -27.43
CA ARG A 233 -10.01 -32.86 -28.24
C ARG A 233 -10.58 -31.48 -27.94
N LEU A 234 -9.70 -30.54 -27.59
CA LEU A 234 -9.97 -29.11 -27.67
C LEU A 234 -9.40 -28.61 -29.00
N ALA A 235 -10.26 -28.06 -29.86
CA ALA A 235 -9.91 -27.76 -31.24
C ALA A 235 -10.81 -26.68 -31.84
N ARG A 236 -10.44 -26.19 -33.02
CA ARG A 236 -11.38 -25.48 -33.91
C ARG A 236 -12.55 -26.42 -34.27
N HIS A 237 -13.78 -25.93 -34.25
CA HIS A 237 -14.95 -26.69 -34.68
C HIS A 237 -15.12 -26.66 -36.20
N GLY A 238 -14.68 -27.74 -36.86
CA GLY A 238 -14.74 -27.86 -38.32
C GLY A 238 -14.05 -26.70 -39.02
N SER A 239 -14.76 -26.08 -39.97
CA SER A 239 -14.31 -24.88 -40.67
C SER A 239 -15.04 -23.61 -40.21
N THR A 240 -15.67 -23.66 -39.03
CA THR A 240 -16.40 -22.52 -38.46
C THR A 240 -15.45 -21.59 -37.70
N ASP A 241 -15.96 -20.45 -37.22
CA ASP A 241 -15.22 -19.55 -36.33
C ASP A 241 -15.39 -19.90 -34.84
N ASN A 242 -15.84 -21.12 -34.55
CA ASN A 242 -16.11 -21.57 -33.20
C ASN A 242 -15.00 -22.47 -32.68
N ILE A 243 -14.72 -22.36 -31.39
CA ILE A 243 -13.96 -23.35 -30.63
C ILE A 243 -14.89 -24.49 -30.25
N GLY A 244 -14.37 -25.72 -30.22
CA GLY A 244 -15.13 -26.90 -29.86
C GLY A 244 -14.40 -27.87 -28.95
N PHE A 245 -15.20 -28.67 -28.27
CA PHE A 245 -14.75 -29.79 -27.45
C PHE A 245 -15.42 -31.09 -27.94
N GLY A 246 -14.60 -32.03 -28.40
CA GLY A 246 -15.02 -33.18 -29.18
C GLY A 246 -14.62 -34.54 -28.60
N SER A 247 -15.42 -35.56 -28.92
CA SER A 247 -15.18 -36.99 -28.62
C SER A 247 -16.11 -37.86 -29.49
N ASP A 248 -15.64 -38.35 -30.65
CA ASP A 248 -16.52 -38.83 -31.74
C ASP A 248 -17.36 -40.09 -31.43
N HIS A 249 -17.03 -40.83 -30.36
CA HIS A 249 -17.66 -42.13 -30.07
C HIS A 249 -18.21 -42.25 -28.63
N THR A 250 -18.85 -41.20 -28.10
CA THR A 250 -19.49 -41.21 -26.75
C THR A 250 -20.95 -41.69 -26.72
N GLY A 251 -21.46 -42.35 -27.77
CA GLY A 251 -22.82 -42.92 -27.79
C GLY A 251 -23.84 -42.13 -28.60
N VAL A 252 -24.99 -41.76 -28.03
CA VAL A 252 -26.08 -41.05 -28.73
C VAL A 252 -26.07 -39.57 -28.34
N GLY A 253 -25.88 -38.65 -29.29
CA GLY A 253 -25.91 -37.20 -29.05
C GLY A 253 -24.97 -36.43 -29.95
N ASP A 254 -24.81 -35.12 -29.72
CA ASP A 254 -23.76 -34.34 -30.38
C ASP A 254 -22.40 -34.63 -29.73
N HIS A 255 -21.47 -35.09 -30.56
CA HIS A 255 -20.12 -35.48 -30.15
C HIS A 255 -19.14 -34.31 -30.22
N ASN A 256 -19.53 -33.19 -30.82
CA ASN A 256 -18.67 -32.07 -31.12
C ASN A 256 -19.35 -30.76 -30.77
N LEU A 257 -19.22 -30.38 -29.49
CA LEU A 257 -19.78 -29.13 -29.01
C LEU A 257 -19.02 -27.96 -29.60
N ARG A 258 -19.72 -26.84 -29.77
CA ARG A 258 -19.13 -25.56 -30.14
C ARG A 258 -19.53 -24.47 -29.16
N HIS A 259 -18.65 -23.48 -29.01
CA HIS A 259 -19.00 -22.22 -28.40
C HIS A 259 -19.36 -21.22 -29.50
N THR A 260 -20.62 -20.78 -29.53
CA THR A 260 -21.11 -19.81 -30.51
C THR A 260 -21.20 -18.42 -29.89
N GLY A 261 -20.74 -17.40 -30.61
CA GLY A 261 -20.96 -15.99 -30.23
C GLY A 261 -19.79 -15.32 -29.50
N ASN A 262 -18.77 -16.08 -29.09
CA ASN A 262 -17.48 -15.54 -28.67
C ASN A 262 -16.37 -16.26 -29.46
N ASN A 263 -15.90 -15.63 -30.55
CA ASN A 263 -14.92 -16.26 -31.43
C ASN A 263 -13.50 -15.91 -30.95
N ALA A 264 -12.64 -16.92 -30.81
CA ALA A 264 -11.26 -16.76 -30.33
C ALA A 264 -10.26 -16.48 -31.47
N ASN A 265 -10.68 -15.73 -32.50
CA ASN A 265 -9.93 -15.52 -33.74
C ASN A 265 -9.76 -14.02 -34.08
N ASP A 266 -9.59 -13.17 -33.08
CA ASP A 266 -9.53 -11.72 -33.19
C ASP A 266 -8.13 -11.13 -32.87
N GLY A 267 -7.12 -11.99 -32.74
CA GLY A 267 -5.76 -11.61 -32.35
C GLY A 267 -5.59 -11.29 -30.86
N GLN A 268 -6.57 -11.58 -30.00
CA GLN A 268 -6.46 -11.48 -28.53
C GLN A 268 -6.26 -12.85 -27.88
N TRP A 269 -5.82 -12.82 -26.61
CA TRP A 269 -5.72 -14.02 -25.78
C TRP A 269 -7.10 -14.43 -25.27
N HIS A 270 -7.49 -15.68 -25.51
CA HIS A 270 -8.74 -16.28 -25.04
C HIS A 270 -8.49 -17.53 -24.21
N TYR A 271 -9.28 -17.72 -23.15
CA TYR A 271 -9.21 -18.90 -22.29
C TYR A 271 -10.23 -19.95 -22.73
N LEU A 272 -9.75 -21.12 -23.16
CA LEU A 272 -10.58 -22.16 -23.73
C LEU A 272 -10.62 -23.37 -22.80
N VAL A 273 -11.81 -23.91 -22.54
CA VAL A 273 -11.96 -25.08 -21.65
C VAL A 273 -12.96 -26.08 -22.23
N GLY A 274 -12.59 -27.35 -22.23
CA GLY A 274 -13.48 -28.48 -22.48
C GLY A 274 -13.67 -29.31 -21.22
N VAL A 275 -14.92 -29.66 -20.88
CA VAL A 275 -15.25 -30.43 -19.68
C VAL A 275 -16.11 -31.62 -20.06
N PHE A 276 -15.81 -32.78 -19.50
CA PHE A 276 -16.68 -33.95 -19.51
C PHE A 276 -16.71 -34.59 -18.12
N GLY A 277 -17.89 -35.05 -17.68
CA GLY A 277 -18.03 -35.85 -16.46
C GLY A 277 -19.48 -36.20 -16.17
N GLY A 278 -19.71 -37.37 -15.59
CA GLY A 278 -21.08 -37.80 -15.20
C GLY A 278 -22.06 -37.91 -16.37
N GLY A 279 -21.56 -38.11 -17.60
CA GLY A 279 -22.37 -38.15 -18.82
C GLY A 279 -22.78 -36.77 -19.38
N GLU A 280 -22.24 -35.68 -18.82
CA GLU A 280 -22.36 -34.32 -19.33
C GLU A 280 -21.04 -33.85 -19.97
N LYS A 281 -21.15 -33.08 -21.05
CA LYS A 281 -20.03 -32.43 -21.75
C LYS A 281 -20.36 -30.97 -22.00
N SER A 282 -19.36 -30.09 -21.83
CA SER A 282 -19.51 -28.64 -22.04
C SER A 282 -18.22 -28.03 -22.61
N VAL A 283 -18.36 -26.88 -23.27
CA VAL A 283 -17.23 -26.07 -23.77
C VAL A 283 -17.37 -24.63 -23.26
N TYR A 284 -16.26 -23.99 -22.91
CA TYR A 284 -16.21 -22.63 -22.40
C TYR A 284 -15.18 -21.79 -23.17
N VAL A 285 -15.50 -20.51 -23.34
CA VAL A 285 -14.59 -19.48 -23.87
C VAL A 285 -14.67 -18.28 -22.93
N ASP A 286 -13.52 -17.85 -22.41
CA ASP A 286 -13.39 -16.70 -21.48
C ASP A 286 -14.28 -16.82 -20.25
N GLY A 287 -14.36 -18.03 -19.68
CA GLY A 287 -15.22 -18.34 -18.55
C GLY A 287 -16.71 -18.49 -18.88
N SER A 288 -17.14 -18.13 -20.10
CA SER A 288 -18.55 -18.23 -20.52
C SER A 288 -18.90 -19.60 -21.08
N LEU A 289 -20.03 -20.16 -20.64
CA LEU A 289 -20.53 -21.46 -21.11
C LEU A 289 -21.04 -21.38 -22.56
N GLY A 290 -20.61 -22.32 -23.39
CA GLY A 290 -21.12 -22.58 -24.74
C GLY A 290 -22.17 -23.69 -24.76
N GLU A 291 -22.13 -24.54 -25.79
CA GLU A 291 -23.03 -25.70 -25.86
C GLU A 291 -22.75 -26.73 -24.75
N THR A 292 -23.78 -27.49 -24.40
CA THR A 292 -23.73 -28.62 -23.46
C THR A 292 -24.50 -29.80 -24.03
N ALA A 293 -23.98 -31.02 -23.82
CA ALA A 293 -24.66 -32.27 -24.13
C ALA A 293 -24.72 -33.17 -22.89
N THR A 294 -25.81 -33.91 -22.72
CA THR A 294 -26.05 -34.80 -21.57
C THR A 294 -26.46 -36.20 -22.04
N GLY A 295 -26.41 -37.17 -21.12
CA GLY A 295 -26.77 -38.57 -21.42
C GLY A 295 -25.72 -39.31 -22.25
N LEU A 296 -24.48 -38.83 -22.25
CA LEU A 296 -23.36 -39.42 -22.97
C LEU A 296 -22.77 -40.62 -22.20
N ASN A 297 -22.22 -41.59 -22.93
CA ASN A 297 -21.36 -42.61 -22.36
C ASN A 297 -19.98 -42.03 -22.04
N ASN A 298 -19.17 -42.79 -21.30
CA ASN A 298 -17.77 -42.48 -21.05
C ASN A 298 -17.01 -42.25 -22.37
N ILE A 299 -16.00 -41.37 -22.31
CA ILE A 299 -15.05 -41.15 -23.40
C ILE A 299 -14.23 -42.44 -23.61
N PRO A 300 -14.15 -42.98 -24.83
CA PRO A 300 -13.25 -44.08 -25.16
C PRO A 300 -11.79 -43.71 -24.89
N SER A 301 -10.94 -44.69 -24.56
CA SER A 301 -9.48 -44.53 -24.54
C SER A 301 -8.86 -45.01 -25.86
N ASP A 302 -7.69 -44.46 -26.21
CA ASP A 302 -6.91 -44.84 -27.39
C ASP A 302 -5.40 -44.79 -27.10
N ASN A 303 -4.59 -45.26 -28.05
CA ASN A 303 -3.12 -45.26 -27.93
C ASN A 303 -2.47 -44.07 -28.63
N TYR A 304 -3.23 -43.01 -28.94
CA TYR A 304 -2.66 -41.81 -29.55
C TYR A 304 -1.94 -40.96 -28.50
N ALA A 305 -0.84 -40.35 -28.94
CA ALA A 305 -0.07 -39.41 -28.13
C ALA A 305 -0.84 -38.10 -27.94
N VAL A 306 -0.61 -37.44 -26.80
CA VAL A 306 -1.18 -36.13 -26.52
C VAL A 306 -0.34 -35.06 -27.22
N TRP A 307 -0.98 -34.20 -28.01
CA TRP A 307 -0.33 -33.07 -28.67
C TRP A 307 -0.89 -31.74 -28.17
N ILE A 308 0.01 -30.83 -27.81
CA ILE A 308 -0.29 -29.40 -27.71
C ILE A 308 0.04 -28.78 -29.08
N GLY A 309 -0.91 -28.04 -29.65
CA GLY A 309 -0.75 -27.45 -30.98
C GLY A 309 -1.05 -28.39 -32.14
N GLY A 310 -1.63 -29.57 -31.89
CA GLY A 310 -2.04 -30.43 -32.99
C GLY A 310 -2.91 -31.62 -32.58
N ASN A 311 -3.10 -32.53 -33.53
CA ASN A 311 -3.82 -33.80 -33.36
C ASN A 311 -3.08 -34.94 -34.05
N SER A 312 -2.63 -35.90 -33.23
CA SER A 312 -1.76 -37.01 -33.63
C SER A 312 -2.47 -38.06 -34.51
N ASN A 313 -3.79 -38.20 -34.35
CA ASN A 313 -4.62 -39.12 -35.13
C ASN A 313 -4.77 -38.63 -36.59
N GLN A 314 -4.92 -37.32 -36.79
CA GLN A 314 -5.35 -36.76 -38.08
C GLN A 314 -4.33 -35.83 -38.76
N GLY A 315 -3.26 -35.43 -38.07
CA GLY A 315 -2.28 -34.48 -38.59
C GLY A 315 -2.86 -33.08 -38.80
N ARG A 316 -3.58 -32.55 -37.81
CA ARG A 316 -4.20 -31.21 -37.84
C ARG A 316 -3.49 -30.28 -36.88
N TYR A 317 -2.75 -29.30 -37.40
CA TYR A 317 -1.82 -28.47 -36.62
C TYR A 317 -2.38 -27.07 -36.40
N TRP A 318 -2.19 -26.52 -35.19
CA TRP A 318 -2.60 -25.17 -34.82
C TRP A 318 -1.71 -24.11 -35.47
N ASN A 319 -2.30 -22.98 -35.86
CA ASN A 319 -1.53 -21.78 -36.22
C ASN A 319 -1.94 -20.67 -35.27
N GLY A 320 -0.98 -20.18 -34.50
CA GLY A 320 -1.19 -19.20 -33.44
C GLY A 320 -0.40 -19.57 -32.18
N GLN A 321 -0.58 -18.72 -31.17
CA GLN A 321 0.11 -18.82 -29.89
C GLN A 321 -0.71 -19.66 -28.90
N ILE A 322 -0.04 -20.44 -28.06
CA ILE A 322 -0.64 -21.24 -26.97
C ILE A 322 0.17 -21.01 -25.67
N ASP A 323 -0.55 -20.87 -24.57
CA ASP A 323 0.00 -20.69 -23.21
C ASP A 323 -0.86 -21.47 -22.18
N GLU A 324 -0.30 -21.76 -21.01
CA GLU A 324 -1.01 -22.27 -19.82
C GLU A 324 -1.92 -23.48 -20.07
N VAL A 325 -1.32 -24.58 -20.54
CA VAL A 325 -2.04 -25.79 -20.95
C VAL A 325 -2.19 -26.75 -19.78
N ARG A 326 -3.41 -27.26 -19.55
CA ARG A 326 -3.72 -28.11 -18.41
C ARG A 326 -4.63 -29.27 -18.79
N ALA A 327 -4.37 -30.44 -18.20
CA ALA A 327 -5.29 -31.58 -18.19
C ALA A 327 -5.59 -32.00 -16.75
N SER A 328 -6.86 -32.32 -16.46
CA SER A 328 -7.29 -32.81 -15.15
C SER A 328 -8.27 -33.97 -15.30
N SER A 329 -8.18 -34.95 -14.40
CA SER A 329 -9.10 -36.09 -14.32
C SER A 329 -10.42 -35.75 -13.61
N VAL A 330 -10.65 -34.47 -13.30
CA VAL A 330 -11.86 -33.96 -12.65
C VAL A 330 -12.65 -33.11 -13.62
N ALA A 331 -13.97 -33.28 -13.62
CA ALA A 331 -14.89 -32.39 -14.32
C ALA A 331 -15.04 -31.09 -13.51
N ARG A 332 -14.36 -30.02 -13.91
CA ARG A 332 -14.37 -28.73 -13.21
C ARG A 332 -15.73 -28.05 -13.38
N SER A 333 -16.20 -27.40 -12.33
CA SER A 333 -17.46 -26.67 -12.36
C SER A 333 -17.33 -25.37 -13.17
N GLY A 334 -18.44 -24.83 -13.68
CA GLY A 334 -18.44 -23.50 -14.29
C GLY A 334 -17.93 -22.40 -13.36
N ALA A 335 -18.14 -22.53 -12.05
CA ALA A 335 -17.61 -21.61 -11.03
C ALA A 335 -16.08 -21.65 -10.97
N TRP A 336 -15.47 -22.83 -11.02
CA TRP A 336 -14.02 -22.99 -11.10
C TRP A 336 -13.47 -22.27 -12.34
N ILE A 337 -14.05 -22.57 -13.49
CA ILE A 337 -13.59 -22.06 -14.80
C ILE A 337 -13.73 -20.54 -14.88
N THR A 338 -14.83 -19.99 -14.39
CA THR A 338 -15.04 -18.53 -14.35
C THR A 338 -14.05 -17.84 -13.40
N THR A 339 -13.78 -18.45 -12.25
CA THR A 339 -12.85 -17.90 -11.26
C THR A 339 -11.40 -17.93 -11.78
N GLU A 340 -11.00 -19.04 -12.41
CA GLU A 340 -9.70 -19.20 -13.06
C GLU A 340 -9.48 -18.19 -14.18
N TYR A 341 -10.48 -17.99 -15.05
CA TYR A 341 -10.44 -16.95 -16.08
C TYR A 341 -10.25 -15.55 -15.47
N LYS A 342 -11.02 -15.19 -14.44
CA LYS A 342 -10.92 -13.87 -13.80
C LYS A 342 -9.56 -13.65 -13.14
N ASN A 343 -9.06 -14.65 -12.42
CA ASN A 343 -7.74 -14.61 -11.78
C ASN A 343 -6.61 -14.34 -12.79
N GLN A 344 -6.69 -14.96 -13.98
CA GLN A 344 -5.66 -14.85 -15.01
C GLN A 344 -5.85 -13.67 -15.98
N SER A 345 -7.07 -13.12 -16.10
CA SER A 345 -7.39 -12.03 -17.06
C SER A 345 -7.59 -10.64 -16.43
N LYS A 346 -8.02 -10.57 -15.17
CA LYS A 346 -8.39 -9.33 -14.45
C LYS A 346 -7.75 -9.27 -13.07
N ARG A 347 -6.43 -9.50 -13.02
CA ARG A 347 -5.69 -9.68 -11.76
C ARG A 347 -5.90 -8.54 -10.75
N GLU A 348 -5.92 -7.29 -11.19
CA GLU A 348 -6.03 -6.10 -10.32
C GLU A 348 -7.42 -5.99 -9.69
N ASP A 349 -8.45 -6.57 -10.32
CA ASP A 349 -9.80 -6.68 -9.74
C ASP A 349 -9.90 -7.90 -8.82
N PHE A 350 -9.09 -8.93 -9.07
CA PHE A 350 -9.13 -10.22 -8.38
C PHE A 350 -8.38 -10.22 -7.04
N LEU A 351 -7.20 -9.59 -7.00
CA LEU A 351 -6.37 -9.52 -5.81
C LEU A 351 -5.85 -8.11 -5.55
N ALA A 352 -5.74 -7.75 -4.27
CA ALA A 352 -5.09 -6.54 -3.79
C ALA A 352 -3.86 -6.91 -2.94
N ILE A 353 -2.77 -6.17 -3.14
CA ILE A 353 -1.50 -6.36 -2.43
C ILE A 353 -1.24 -5.14 -1.55
N ASP A 354 -1.11 -5.37 -0.24
CA ASP A 354 -0.77 -4.32 0.71
C ASP A 354 0.72 -3.95 0.65
N PRO A 355 1.10 -2.74 1.14
CA PRO A 355 2.50 -2.37 1.34
C PRO A 355 3.26 -3.38 2.21
N VAL A 356 4.58 -3.41 2.05
CA VAL A 356 5.47 -4.26 2.85
C VAL A 356 5.35 -3.96 4.35
N VAL A 357 5.47 -5.01 5.15
CA VAL A 357 5.66 -4.95 6.59
C VAL A 357 6.98 -5.64 6.91
N GLU A 358 7.78 -5.07 7.81
CA GLU A 358 9.06 -5.65 8.23
C GLU A 358 8.95 -6.23 9.66
N SER A 359 9.45 -7.44 9.90
CA SER A 359 9.67 -7.95 11.26
C SER A 359 11.01 -7.49 11.80
N TYR A 360 10.96 -6.91 13.00
CA TYR A 360 12.15 -6.50 13.73
C TYR A 360 12.43 -7.53 14.83
N THR A 361 13.53 -8.28 14.70
CA THR A 361 14.14 -9.04 15.80
C THR A 361 15.23 -8.25 16.51
N ASP A 362 15.70 -7.18 15.89
CA ASP A 362 16.74 -6.34 16.47
C ASP A 362 16.15 -5.28 17.38
N THR A 363 16.61 -5.34 18.61
CA THR A 363 16.66 -4.23 19.55
C THR A 363 17.33 -3.06 18.83
N PRO A 364 16.63 -1.96 18.49
CA PRO A 364 17.33 -0.78 17.98
C PRO A 364 18.32 -0.34 19.06
N THR A 365 19.59 -0.66 18.87
CA THR A 365 20.65 -0.23 19.75
C THR A 365 21.08 1.15 19.26
N LEU A 366 20.53 2.19 19.87
CA LEU A 366 21.05 3.53 19.68
C LEU A 366 22.45 3.59 20.30
N THR A 367 23.49 3.42 19.47
CA THR A 367 24.87 3.61 19.89
C THR A 367 25.21 5.08 19.69
N LEU A 368 25.13 5.88 20.75
CA LEU A 368 25.76 7.21 20.77
C LEU A 368 27.28 6.99 20.83
N ASP A 369 27.92 6.94 19.66
CA ASP A 369 29.37 6.81 19.59
C ASP A 369 30.02 8.13 20.05
N ALA A 370 30.89 8.05 21.04
CA ALA A 370 31.52 9.22 21.60
C ALA A 370 32.55 9.78 20.60
N LYS A 371 32.36 11.05 20.21
CA LYS A 371 33.32 11.96 19.55
C LYS A 371 33.49 11.79 18.03
N GLN A 372 32.54 12.33 17.26
CA GLN A 372 32.89 13.02 16.01
C GLN A 372 32.40 14.46 16.06
N ALA A 373 33.27 15.39 15.70
CA ALA A 373 33.05 16.81 15.89
C ALA A 373 32.81 17.50 14.54
N LEU A 374 31.63 18.10 14.39
CA LEU A 374 31.21 18.90 13.24
C LEU A 374 31.81 20.31 13.33
N ASP A 375 32.21 20.86 12.18
CA ASP A 375 32.81 22.19 12.05
C ASP A 375 31.76 23.15 11.47
N PHE A 376 31.47 24.26 12.16
CA PHE A 376 30.43 25.23 11.77
C PHE A 376 31.05 26.64 11.67
N GLN A 377 30.82 27.35 10.56
CA GLN A 377 31.29 28.74 10.40
C GLN A 377 30.28 29.82 10.84
N SER A 378 29.07 29.45 11.27
CA SER A 378 28.11 30.32 11.97
C SER A 378 26.89 29.53 12.47
N LEU A 379 26.35 29.86 13.66
CA LEU A 379 25.08 29.31 14.16
C LEU A 379 23.92 30.25 13.88
N SER A 380 22.82 29.70 13.35
CA SER A 380 21.51 30.34 13.33
C SER A 380 20.52 29.44 14.05
N VAL A 381 20.02 29.92 15.20
CA VAL A 381 18.84 29.53 16.00
C VAL A 381 18.51 28.03 16.12
N PHE A 382 18.39 27.55 17.36
CA PHE A 382 18.03 26.16 17.67
C PHE A 382 16.60 26.07 18.23
N THR A 383 15.67 25.34 17.59
CA THR A 383 14.29 25.21 18.09
C THR A 383 13.98 23.76 18.49
N PRO A 384 13.70 23.46 19.77
CA PRO A 384 13.26 22.13 20.19
C PRO A 384 11.75 21.91 19.93
N ASN A 385 11.35 20.69 19.53
CA ASN A 385 9.95 20.26 19.40
C ASN A 385 9.64 19.17 20.46
N GLY A 386 8.77 19.46 21.44
CA GLY A 386 8.28 18.47 22.42
C GLY A 386 7.77 19.06 23.74
N SER A 387 7.11 18.24 24.58
CA SER A 387 6.51 18.63 25.88
C SER A 387 7.39 18.34 27.11
N GLY A 388 8.61 17.80 26.93
CA GLY A 388 9.62 17.67 27.99
C GLY A 388 10.56 18.86 27.99
N GLU A 389 11.03 19.30 29.16
CA GLU A 389 11.97 20.42 29.26
C GLU A 389 13.36 19.95 28.81
N LEU A 390 13.69 20.23 27.55
CA LEU A 390 14.98 19.91 26.98
C LEU A 390 16.00 20.96 27.41
N THR A 391 16.95 20.54 28.24
CA THR A 391 18.00 21.41 28.79
C THR A 391 19.37 21.07 28.23
N TRP A 392 20.30 22.03 28.26
CA TRP A 392 21.51 21.97 27.43
C TRP A 392 22.72 22.64 28.10
N GLN A 393 23.90 22.33 27.57
CA GLN A 393 25.16 23.04 27.83
C GLN A 393 25.92 23.26 26.51
N LEU A 394 26.68 24.36 26.40
CA LEU A 394 27.62 24.62 25.29
C LEU A 394 29.07 24.59 25.75
N SER A 395 29.99 24.23 24.87
CA SER A 395 31.42 24.30 25.12
C SER A 395 32.15 24.95 23.94
N PRO A 396 32.90 26.04 24.15
CA PRO A 396 33.63 26.74 23.09
C PRO A 396 35.03 26.16 22.82
N ASP A 397 35.46 25.15 23.58
CA ASP A 397 36.84 24.67 23.66
C ASP A 397 36.92 23.14 23.50
N SER A 398 36.15 22.59 22.56
CA SER A 398 36.11 21.16 22.22
C SER A 398 35.75 20.24 23.39
N GLY A 399 34.94 20.73 24.32
CA GLY A 399 34.39 19.96 25.43
C GLY A 399 35.20 20.03 26.72
N THR A 400 36.18 20.94 26.81
CA THR A 400 37.02 21.12 28.01
C THR A 400 36.27 21.89 29.09
N THR A 401 35.54 22.93 28.70
CA THR A 401 34.73 23.78 29.56
C THR A 401 33.31 23.84 29.03
N TRP A 402 32.34 23.55 29.90
CA TRP A 402 30.91 23.60 29.57
C TRP A 402 30.28 24.83 30.20
N TYR A 403 29.26 25.37 29.56
CA TYR A 403 28.55 26.57 29.98
C TYR A 403 27.04 26.39 29.86
N PHE A 404 26.32 27.05 30.75
CA PHE A 404 24.87 27.18 30.74
C PHE A 404 24.50 28.63 31.08
N VAL A 405 23.34 29.09 30.66
CA VAL A 405 22.74 30.37 31.03
C VAL A 405 21.95 30.23 32.33
N LYS A 406 22.33 31.02 33.33
CA LYS A 406 21.58 31.19 34.58
C LYS A 406 21.46 32.67 34.87
N ASP A 407 20.25 33.11 35.21
CA ASP A 407 19.94 34.51 35.49
C ASP A 407 20.38 35.44 34.33
N GLY A 408 20.22 34.98 33.08
CA GLY A 408 20.58 35.71 31.87
C GLY A 408 22.09 35.86 31.59
N VAL A 409 22.95 35.11 32.29
CA VAL A 409 24.41 35.17 32.13
C VAL A 409 25.00 33.78 31.94
N TRP A 410 25.99 33.66 31.05
CA TRP A 410 26.77 32.43 30.88
C TRP A 410 27.58 32.10 32.15
N LYS A 411 27.36 30.90 32.69
CA LYS A 411 28.07 30.33 33.85
C LYS A 411 28.76 29.04 33.43
N GLN A 412 29.92 28.75 34.01
CA GLN A 412 30.58 27.47 33.81
C GLN A 412 29.75 26.36 34.46
N ALA A 413 29.46 25.33 33.69
CA ALA A 413 28.65 24.20 34.09
C ALA A 413 29.50 23.11 34.75
N ASN A 414 28.87 22.39 35.68
CA ASN A 414 29.35 21.10 36.15
C ASN A 414 28.46 20.06 35.46
N PRO A 415 28.97 19.22 34.54
CA PRO A 415 28.16 18.27 33.78
C PRO A 415 27.33 17.31 34.64
N ASP A 416 27.81 17.03 35.86
CA ASP A 416 27.16 16.10 36.78
C ASP A 416 26.03 16.74 37.60
N ASN A 417 25.81 18.06 37.48
CA ASN A 417 24.73 18.77 38.16
C ASN A 417 23.61 19.15 37.19
N ALA A 418 22.38 18.68 37.48
CA ALA A 418 21.20 18.97 36.67
C ALA A 418 20.84 20.46 36.64
N ASP A 419 21.08 21.18 37.74
CA ASP A 419 20.81 22.62 37.85
C ASP A 419 21.77 23.48 37.00
N HIS A 420 22.77 22.87 36.37
CA HIS A 420 23.78 23.54 35.56
C HIS A 420 23.48 23.39 34.06
N ARG A 421 22.20 23.47 33.69
CA ARG A 421 21.70 23.30 32.33
C ARG A 421 20.69 24.40 32.03
N SER A 422 20.54 24.77 30.76
CA SER A 422 19.62 25.83 30.31
C SER A 422 18.66 25.31 29.29
N THR A 423 17.45 25.88 29.20
CA THR A 423 16.53 25.57 28.10
C THR A 423 17.08 26.04 26.75
N GLY A 424 16.55 25.49 25.66
CA GLY A 424 16.95 25.90 24.31
C GLY A 424 16.67 27.38 24.04
N GLU A 425 15.57 27.90 24.59
CA GLU A 425 15.20 29.32 24.54
C GLU A 425 16.25 30.20 25.25
N ALA A 426 16.61 29.86 26.49
CA ALA A 426 17.64 30.59 27.23
C ALA A 426 19.01 30.58 26.53
N MET A 427 19.33 29.55 25.74
CA MET A 427 20.56 29.57 24.95
C MET A 427 20.45 30.46 23.72
N ASN A 428 19.33 30.41 23.01
CA ASN A 428 19.12 31.21 21.80
C ASN A 428 19.19 32.70 22.10
N ASP A 429 18.51 33.13 23.16
CA ASP A 429 18.46 34.55 23.56
C ASP A 429 19.85 35.10 23.91
N HIS A 430 20.74 34.21 24.35
CA HIS A 430 22.07 34.57 24.84
C HIS A 430 23.21 34.13 23.92
N LEU A 431 22.92 33.52 22.76
CA LEU A 431 23.91 32.93 21.86
C LEU A 431 24.90 33.99 21.32
N THR A 432 24.43 35.22 21.10
CA THR A 432 25.26 36.35 20.66
C THR A 432 26.29 36.80 21.71
N SER A 433 26.09 36.44 22.98
CA SER A 433 26.97 36.72 24.11
C SER A 433 27.80 35.51 24.56
N PHE A 434 27.72 34.40 23.83
CA PHE A 434 28.40 33.15 24.16
C PHE A 434 29.93 33.32 24.20
N PRO A 435 30.64 32.81 25.24
CA PRO A 435 32.09 32.92 25.33
C PRO A 435 32.80 32.37 24.09
N GLN A 436 33.70 33.17 23.51
CA GLN A 436 34.55 32.73 22.39
C GLN A 436 35.75 31.95 22.93
N GLY A 437 36.09 30.83 22.28
CA GLY A 437 37.21 29.96 22.65
C GLY A 437 37.96 29.42 21.44
N ALA A 438 39.17 28.91 21.67
CA ALA A 438 39.93 28.20 20.66
C ALA A 438 39.51 26.72 20.66
N GLY A 439 38.68 26.30 19.71
CA GLY A 439 38.22 24.93 19.63
C GLY A 439 36.93 24.78 18.82
N LYS A 440 36.41 23.55 18.77
CA LYS A 440 35.10 23.27 18.19
C LYS A 440 34.02 23.59 19.22
N LEU A 441 32.94 24.22 18.75
CA LEU A 441 31.73 24.36 19.56
C LEU A 441 31.09 22.98 19.74
N LEU A 442 30.89 22.56 20.98
CA LEU A 442 30.13 21.35 21.31
C LEU A 442 28.85 21.70 22.08
N TRP A 443 27.84 20.85 21.95
CA TRP A 443 26.60 20.92 22.73
C TRP A 443 26.28 19.57 23.37
N ARG A 444 25.56 19.59 24.48
CA ARG A 444 25.00 18.41 25.17
C ARG A 444 23.56 18.71 25.56
N ALA A 445 22.67 17.73 25.41
CA ALA A 445 21.26 17.82 25.74
C ALA A 445 20.91 16.84 26.87
N TYR A 446 19.96 17.20 27.72
CA TYR A 446 19.49 16.43 28.86
C TYR A 446 17.97 16.42 28.90
N PHE A 447 17.38 15.28 29.25
CA PHE A 447 15.94 15.04 29.28
C PHE A 447 15.47 14.81 30.72
N GLU A 448 14.54 15.63 31.21
CA GLU A 448 13.78 15.34 32.43
C GLU A 448 12.35 14.97 32.03
N GLU A 449 11.94 13.76 32.41
CA GLU A 449 10.65 13.08 32.12
C GLU A 449 10.39 12.60 30.65
N ALA A 450 10.76 11.33 30.46
CA ALA A 450 10.20 10.26 29.62
C ALA A 450 9.84 10.41 28.12
N THR A 451 9.78 11.57 27.47
CA THR A 451 9.61 11.59 26.01
C THR A 451 10.26 12.80 25.35
N ALA A 452 11.20 12.54 24.43
CA ALA A 452 11.63 13.51 23.45
C ALA A 452 11.73 12.86 22.06
N THR A 453 11.19 13.55 21.07
CA THR A 453 11.29 13.22 19.65
C THR A 453 12.43 14.02 19.03
N MET A 454 13.42 13.33 18.47
CA MET A 454 14.47 13.95 17.66
C MET A 454 14.10 13.75 16.19
N ASP A 455 13.41 14.73 15.60
CA ASP A 455 13.14 14.76 14.16
C ASP A 455 14.25 15.56 13.45
N GLY A 456 14.84 14.97 12.41
CA GLY A 456 15.46 15.75 11.33
C GLY A 456 16.93 16.18 11.45
N LEU A 457 17.85 15.37 12.02
CA LEU A 457 19.27 15.64 11.82
C LEU A 457 19.73 15.15 10.43
N LYS A 458 19.77 16.05 9.44
CA LYS A 458 20.41 15.79 8.13
C LYS A 458 21.71 16.57 8.04
N ILE A 459 22.83 15.88 7.79
CA ILE A 459 24.15 16.47 7.58
C ILE A 459 24.70 15.90 6.27
N ASP A 460 24.78 16.74 5.24
CA ASP A 460 25.50 16.44 3.99
C ASP A 460 26.28 17.70 3.57
N TYR A 461 27.56 17.55 3.18
CA TYR A 461 28.42 18.64 2.68
C TYR A 461 29.30 18.21 1.50
N THR A 462 29.68 19.15 0.63
CA THR A 462 30.75 19.00 -0.38
C THR A 462 31.49 20.34 -0.57
N MET A 463 32.82 20.32 -0.71
CA MET A 463 33.71 21.49 -0.60
C MET A 463 34.09 22.19 -1.94
N GLY A 464 34.33 23.51 -1.84
CA GLY A 464 35.36 24.31 -2.58
C GLY A 464 34.90 25.05 -3.84
N ALA A 465 35.27 26.30 -4.17
CA ALA A 465 36.21 27.28 -3.59
C ALA A 465 36.02 28.69 -4.23
N VAL A 466 36.25 29.75 -3.42
CA VAL A 466 36.78 31.12 -3.69
C VAL A 466 36.06 32.13 -4.65
N LYS A 467 35.98 33.39 -4.16
CA LYS A 467 35.56 34.66 -4.79
C LYS A 467 36.17 34.95 -6.18
N GLY A 468 35.33 35.42 -7.11
CA GLY A 468 35.64 36.49 -8.08
C GLY A 468 35.41 36.17 -9.56
N ALA A 469 34.40 36.80 -10.17
CA ALA A 469 34.27 37.25 -11.59
C ALA A 469 32.80 37.21 -12.04
N GLN A 470 32.40 38.23 -12.81
CA GLN A 470 31.13 38.26 -13.54
C GLN A 470 31.07 37.12 -14.58
N THR A 471 29.88 36.56 -14.83
CA THR A 471 29.07 36.78 -16.04
C THR A 471 27.91 35.77 -16.10
N SER A 472 26.73 36.26 -16.50
CA SER A 472 25.71 35.56 -17.30
C SER A 472 25.23 34.16 -16.91
N GLY A 473 23.97 34.09 -16.46
CA GLY A 473 22.91 33.48 -17.27
C GLY A 473 22.80 31.95 -17.34
N ILE A 474 21.56 31.50 -17.12
CA ILE A 474 20.90 30.30 -17.65
C ILE A 474 20.96 29.03 -16.76
N SER A 475 19.83 28.82 -16.08
CA SER A 475 19.09 27.59 -15.77
C SER A 475 19.80 26.29 -15.36
N SER A 476 19.32 25.68 -14.27
CA SER A 476 18.52 24.45 -14.38
C SER A 476 17.72 24.24 -13.09
N ALA A 477 16.41 24.36 -13.22
CA ALA A 477 15.47 23.88 -12.25
C ALA A 477 15.36 22.35 -12.33
N VAL A 478 14.73 21.80 -11.29
CA VAL A 478 14.00 20.52 -11.24
C VAL A 478 14.85 19.27 -10.94
N PHE A 479 14.75 18.74 -9.71
CA PHE A 479 13.93 17.56 -9.39
C PHE A 479 14.19 17.11 -7.93
N ALA A 480 13.12 17.11 -7.12
CA ALA A 480 12.80 16.13 -6.05
C ALA A 480 11.96 16.75 -4.91
N LEU A 481 10.78 17.28 -5.26
CA LEU A 481 9.63 17.17 -4.35
C LEU A 481 8.68 16.14 -4.99
N SER A 482 8.48 15.11 -4.19
CA SER A 482 7.81 13.83 -4.42
C SER A 482 6.34 13.94 -4.85
N SER A 483 5.84 12.85 -5.44
CA SER A 483 4.50 12.50 -5.93
C SER A 483 3.24 13.03 -5.19
N ASN A 484 3.33 13.68 -4.02
CA ASN A 484 2.18 14.14 -3.23
C ASN A 484 1.78 15.61 -3.42
N LEU A 485 2.64 16.46 -4.01
CA LEU A 485 2.28 17.88 -4.25
C LEU A 485 1.20 18.01 -5.33
N ALA A 486 1.32 17.23 -6.41
CA ALA A 486 0.39 17.27 -7.53
C ALA A 486 -1.01 16.77 -7.15
N GLN A 487 -1.09 15.66 -6.42
CA GLN A 487 -2.36 15.12 -5.93
C GLN A 487 -3.02 16.05 -4.90
N SER A 488 -2.25 16.65 -3.98
CA SER A 488 -2.80 17.58 -2.99
C SER A 488 -3.38 18.85 -3.64
N ILE A 489 -2.66 19.46 -4.58
CA ILE A 489 -3.15 20.64 -5.31
C ILE A 489 -4.37 20.28 -6.17
N ASN A 490 -4.36 19.15 -6.86
CA ASN A 490 -5.49 18.69 -7.68
C ASN A 490 -6.75 18.42 -6.82
N SER A 491 -6.60 17.74 -5.69
CA SER A 491 -7.71 17.41 -4.79
C SER A 491 -8.31 18.66 -4.14
N LEU A 492 -7.49 19.58 -3.63
CA LEU A 492 -7.98 20.81 -3.01
C LEU A 492 -8.57 21.79 -4.04
N PHE A 493 -7.97 21.88 -5.23
CA PHE A 493 -8.52 22.70 -6.30
C PHE A 493 -9.87 22.14 -6.79
N SER A 494 -9.98 20.82 -6.90
CA SER A 494 -11.25 20.15 -7.25
C SER A 494 -12.29 20.31 -6.15
N LEU A 495 -11.89 20.30 -4.87
CA LEU A 495 -12.80 20.58 -3.76
C LEU A 495 -13.29 22.03 -3.77
N ALA A 496 -12.40 22.97 -4.11
CA ALA A 496 -12.72 24.38 -4.18
C ALA A 496 -13.56 24.74 -5.42
N HIS A 497 -13.23 24.22 -6.61
CA HIS A 497 -13.79 24.64 -7.91
C HIS A 497 -14.70 23.61 -8.58
N SER A 498 -14.82 22.41 -8.01
CA SER A 498 -15.60 21.29 -8.56
C SER A 498 -15.13 20.84 -9.96
N ARG A 499 -13.85 21.07 -10.30
CA ARG A 499 -13.14 20.57 -11.49
C ARG A 499 -11.64 20.46 -11.21
N VAL A 500 -10.94 19.66 -12.00
CA VAL A 500 -9.46 19.65 -11.98
C VAL A 500 -8.88 20.97 -12.53
N PRO A 501 -7.73 21.43 -12.01
CA PRO A 501 -7.07 22.64 -12.51
C PRO A 501 -6.53 22.44 -13.93
N THR A 502 -6.47 23.52 -14.71
CA THR A 502 -5.62 23.55 -15.91
C THR A 502 -4.15 23.58 -15.49
N PHE A 503 -3.22 23.21 -16.37
CA PHE A 503 -1.79 23.15 -16.05
C PHE A 503 -1.25 24.49 -15.51
N SER A 504 -1.68 25.63 -16.08
CA SER A 504 -1.26 26.97 -15.63
C SER A 504 -1.79 27.35 -14.24
N GLU A 505 -3.00 26.91 -13.88
CA GLU A 505 -3.58 27.10 -12.54
C GLU A 505 -2.88 26.22 -11.50
N TRP A 506 -2.55 24.98 -11.89
CA TRP A 506 -1.80 24.07 -11.05
C TRP A 506 -0.41 24.62 -10.72
N GLN A 507 0.30 25.13 -11.73
CA GLN A 507 1.65 25.68 -11.56
C GLN A 507 1.67 26.93 -10.67
N TYR A 508 0.68 27.82 -10.79
CA TYR A 508 0.53 28.99 -9.91
C TYR A 508 0.41 28.62 -8.43
N TRP A 509 -0.38 27.59 -8.11
CA TRP A 509 -0.54 27.13 -6.72
C TRP A 509 0.68 26.35 -6.21
N ALA A 510 1.35 25.58 -7.08
CA ALA A 510 2.59 24.92 -6.74
C ALA A 510 3.69 25.92 -6.36
N ASP A 511 3.84 27.01 -7.13
CA ASP A 511 4.84 28.04 -6.86
C ASP A 511 4.60 28.76 -5.51
N ARG A 512 3.35 28.97 -5.11
CA ARG A 512 3.01 29.56 -3.80
C ARG A 512 3.29 28.61 -2.63
N VAL A 513 3.06 27.31 -2.80
CA VAL A 513 3.42 26.30 -1.80
C VAL A 513 4.94 26.20 -1.68
N MET A 514 5.65 26.21 -2.80
CA MET A 514 7.12 26.21 -2.85
C MET A 514 7.73 27.49 -2.27
N ALA A 515 7.03 28.63 -2.36
CA ALA A 515 7.43 29.89 -1.76
C ALA A 515 7.03 30.04 -0.28
N GLY A 516 6.34 29.05 0.31
CA GLY A 516 5.88 29.07 1.71
C GLY A 516 4.71 30.02 1.98
N ASP A 517 4.02 30.50 0.95
CA ASP A 517 3.05 31.60 1.07
C ASP A 517 1.62 31.11 1.46
N LYS A 518 1.41 29.79 1.60
CA LYS A 518 0.25 29.08 2.21
C LYS A 518 0.59 27.59 2.38
N ASP A 519 1.21 27.25 3.50
CA ASP A 519 1.92 26.00 3.81
C ASP A 519 1.05 24.89 4.46
N GLY A 520 -0.27 25.09 4.52
CA GLY A 520 -1.23 24.08 5.00
C GLY A 520 -2.45 23.91 4.09
N GLN A 521 -2.95 22.67 3.97
CA GLN A 521 -4.11 22.32 3.13
C GLN A 521 -5.36 23.19 3.40
N PRO A 522 -5.74 23.54 4.65
CA PRO A 522 -6.91 24.39 4.91
C PRO A 522 -6.72 25.84 4.45
N ALA A 523 -5.51 26.39 4.60
CA ALA A 523 -5.18 27.73 4.15
C ALA A 523 -5.10 27.82 2.62
N LEU A 524 -4.59 26.76 1.97
CA LEU A 524 -4.53 26.63 0.52
C LEU A 524 -5.95 26.42 -0.06
N LEU A 525 -6.76 25.56 0.54
CA LEU A 525 -8.16 25.33 0.19
C LEU A 525 -8.99 26.60 0.38
N GLY A 526 -8.84 27.27 1.52
CA GLY A 526 -9.51 28.54 1.80
C GLY A 526 -9.14 29.62 0.80
N ALA A 527 -7.87 29.71 0.41
CA ALA A 527 -7.43 30.65 -0.63
C ALA A 527 -7.97 30.29 -2.03
N MET A 528 -8.07 29.00 -2.37
CA MET A 528 -8.68 28.53 -3.62
C MET A 528 -10.21 28.76 -3.64
N GLN A 529 -10.90 28.52 -2.53
CA GLN A 529 -12.34 28.80 -2.37
C GLN A 529 -12.61 30.31 -2.43
N TRP A 530 -11.74 31.11 -1.83
CA TRP A 530 -11.80 32.56 -1.90
C TRP A 530 -11.54 33.07 -3.34
N GLN A 531 -10.56 32.48 -4.05
CA GLN A 531 -10.32 32.76 -5.47
C GLN A 531 -11.55 32.42 -6.35
N ARG A 532 -12.25 31.31 -6.06
CA ARG A 532 -13.51 30.94 -6.73
C ARG A 532 -14.62 31.95 -6.48
N LEU A 533 -14.82 32.33 -5.22
CA LEU A 533 -15.97 33.14 -4.79
C LEU A 533 -15.81 34.62 -5.17
N PHE A 534 -14.57 35.12 -5.17
CA PHE A 534 -14.32 36.56 -5.26
C PHE A 534 -13.42 36.97 -6.44
N GLY A 535 -12.82 36.03 -7.16
CA GLY A 535 -11.98 36.30 -8.33
C GLY A 535 -10.69 37.03 -7.94
N GLY A 536 -9.55 36.38 -8.09
CA GLY A 536 -8.23 36.84 -7.59
C GLY A 536 -7.99 38.35 -7.73
N GLY A 537 -8.07 39.05 -6.59
CA GLY A 537 -7.80 40.47 -6.47
C GLY A 537 -7.48 40.82 -5.01
N THR A 538 -6.36 41.50 -4.83
CA THR A 538 -5.80 41.98 -3.55
C THR A 538 -6.80 42.70 -2.64
N ALA A 539 -6.56 42.59 -1.33
CA ALA A 539 -7.33 43.16 -0.21
C ALA A 539 -7.86 44.60 -0.42
N GLY A 540 -9.11 44.84 -0.02
CA GLY A 540 -9.69 46.19 0.08
C GLY A 540 -11.17 46.24 0.52
N THR A 541 -11.39 46.68 1.76
CA THR A 541 -12.53 47.45 2.32
C THR A 541 -14.00 47.23 1.86
N ALA A 542 -14.82 46.84 2.86
CA ALA A 542 -16.13 47.37 3.28
C ALA A 542 -17.40 47.21 2.39
N GLN A 543 -18.47 46.61 2.95
CA GLN A 543 -19.69 47.31 3.44
C GLN A 543 -20.76 46.30 3.93
N VAL A 544 -21.48 46.73 4.96
CA VAL A 544 -22.48 46.03 5.79
C VAL A 544 -23.88 46.11 5.17
N ALA A 545 -24.71 45.05 5.29
CA ALA A 545 -26.18 45.18 5.30
C ALA A 545 -26.92 43.98 5.94
N GLY A 546 -27.03 44.02 7.26
CA GLY A 546 -28.18 43.65 8.12
C GLY A 546 -29.07 42.43 7.82
N ILE A 547 -28.92 41.39 8.64
CA ILE A 547 -30.01 40.64 9.29
C ILE A 547 -29.61 40.43 10.75
N THR A 548 -30.42 40.94 11.68
CA THR A 548 -30.27 40.76 13.13
C THR A 548 -30.71 39.35 13.54
N THR A 549 -29.80 38.58 14.13
CA THR A 549 -30.11 37.47 15.04
C THR A 549 -29.25 37.71 16.27
N ALA A 550 -29.86 37.83 17.45
CA ALA A 550 -29.15 38.20 18.68
C ALA A 550 -27.98 37.22 18.88
N GLY A 551 -26.77 37.74 19.04
CA GLY A 551 -25.57 36.94 19.25
C GLY A 551 -25.63 36.16 20.57
N PRO A 552 -24.70 35.21 20.77
CA PRO A 552 -24.69 34.35 21.94
C PRO A 552 -24.66 35.16 23.24
N THR A 553 -25.39 34.65 24.22
CA THR A 553 -25.58 35.26 25.53
C THR A 553 -24.45 34.91 26.49
N ILE A 554 -24.08 35.86 27.35
CA ILE A 554 -22.95 35.72 28.28
C ILE A 554 -23.43 35.88 29.72
N GLU A 555 -23.12 34.93 30.60
CA GLU A 555 -23.13 35.14 32.05
C GLU A 555 -21.74 35.50 32.56
N ILE A 556 -21.65 36.41 33.54
CA ILE A 556 -20.37 36.76 34.20
C ILE A 556 -20.41 36.41 35.68
N ARG A 557 -19.47 35.59 36.14
CA ARG A 557 -19.32 35.24 37.57
C ARG A 557 -18.07 35.87 38.18
N ASN A 558 -18.24 36.45 39.37
CA ASN A 558 -17.13 36.98 40.15
C ASN A 558 -16.45 35.85 40.93
N GLY A 559 -15.26 35.42 40.49
CA GLY A 559 -14.43 34.43 41.18
C GLY A 559 -13.36 35.06 42.08
N THR A 560 -13.55 36.32 42.48
CA THR A 560 -12.60 37.08 43.30
C THR A 560 -13.30 37.77 44.47
N ASN A 561 -12.51 38.16 45.47
CA ASN A 561 -13.00 38.97 46.60
C ASN A 561 -13.19 40.46 46.27
N GLU A 562 -12.89 40.90 45.04
CA GLU A 562 -13.09 42.29 44.60
C GLU A 562 -14.58 42.60 44.39
N GLN A 563 -15.13 43.47 45.24
CA GLN A 563 -16.56 43.75 45.22
C GLN A 563 -17.00 44.46 43.93
N GLY A 564 -18.04 43.91 43.31
CA GLY A 564 -18.71 44.49 42.15
C GLY A 564 -17.97 44.36 40.82
N LEU A 565 -16.89 43.55 40.75
CA LEU A 565 -16.12 43.36 39.52
C LEU A 565 -16.98 42.78 38.39
N ALA A 566 -17.70 41.68 38.62
CA ALA A 566 -18.59 41.08 37.60
C ALA A 566 -19.66 42.06 37.08
N ARG A 567 -20.26 42.87 37.95
CA ARG A 567 -21.24 43.89 37.51
C ARG A 567 -20.62 45.00 36.67
N ARG A 568 -19.38 45.42 36.97
CA ARG A 568 -18.67 46.41 36.16
C ARG A 568 -18.27 45.83 34.80
N THR A 569 -17.84 44.57 34.77
CA THR A 569 -17.51 43.87 33.51
C THR A 569 -18.75 43.68 32.65
N LEU A 570 -19.90 43.34 33.26
CA LEU A 570 -21.20 43.27 32.56
C LEU A 570 -21.50 44.59 31.85
N GLY A 571 -21.42 45.72 32.57
CA GLY A 571 -21.68 47.03 31.97
C GLY A 571 -20.77 47.32 30.76
N LYS A 572 -19.48 46.99 30.86
CA LYS A 572 -18.52 47.18 29.76
C LYS A 572 -18.79 46.28 28.56
N LEU A 573 -19.11 45.00 28.78
CA LEU A 573 -19.40 44.08 27.68
C LEU A 573 -20.73 44.42 27.01
N THR A 574 -21.74 44.84 27.78
CA THR A 574 -22.99 45.36 27.21
C THR A 574 -22.76 46.63 26.37
N GLU A 575 -21.91 47.55 26.83
CA GLU A 575 -21.51 48.74 26.04
C GLU A 575 -20.78 48.37 24.74
N GLN A 576 -20.04 47.26 24.74
CA GLN A 576 -19.37 46.70 23.56
C GLN A 576 -20.32 45.91 22.64
N GLY A 577 -21.60 45.84 22.98
CA GLY A 577 -22.64 45.21 22.16
C GLY A 577 -22.82 43.72 22.42
N TYR A 578 -22.15 43.14 23.42
CA TYR A 578 -22.39 41.75 23.81
C TYR A 578 -23.71 41.61 24.57
N ALA A 579 -24.44 40.52 24.29
CA ALA A 579 -25.66 40.18 25.01
C ALA A 579 -25.29 39.52 26.36
N VAL A 580 -25.21 40.29 27.44
CA VAL A 580 -24.92 39.74 28.78
C VAL A 580 -26.22 39.54 29.54
N THR A 581 -26.50 38.30 29.96
CA THR A 581 -27.77 37.91 30.59
C THR A 581 -27.79 38.22 32.09
N GLU A 582 -26.69 37.96 32.80
CA GLU A 582 -26.60 38.23 34.23
C GLU A 582 -25.16 38.38 34.75
N ALA A 583 -25.05 38.93 35.97
CA ALA A 583 -23.81 38.95 36.74
C ALA A 583 -24.04 38.33 38.12
N ALA A 584 -23.32 37.26 38.40
CA ALA A 584 -23.41 36.48 39.63
C ALA A 584 -22.04 36.32 40.30
N ASN A 585 -22.00 35.55 41.37
CA ASN A 585 -20.76 35.15 42.02
C ASN A 585 -20.44 33.71 41.65
N ALA A 586 -19.16 33.39 41.45
CA ALA A 586 -18.71 32.02 41.32
C ALA A 586 -18.84 31.31 42.67
N GLN A 587 -18.93 29.98 42.66
CA GLN A 587 -18.91 29.16 43.88
C GLN A 587 -17.56 29.27 44.59
N ASP A 588 -16.49 29.40 43.81
CA ASP A 588 -15.14 29.64 44.31
C ASP A 588 -14.70 31.11 44.09
N PHE A 589 -14.48 31.82 45.19
CA PHE A 589 -14.10 33.24 45.23
C PHE A 589 -12.57 33.48 45.26
N LEU A 590 -11.77 32.45 45.01
CA LEU A 590 -10.31 32.51 45.01
C LEU A 590 -9.69 32.07 43.68
N ARG A 591 -10.37 32.33 42.57
CA ARG A 591 -9.86 32.00 41.23
C ARG A 591 -8.66 32.89 40.90
N GLU A 592 -7.51 32.28 40.64
CA GLU A 592 -6.32 33.03 40.23
C GLU A 592 -6.46 33.58 38.81
N THR A 593 -7.07 32.83 37.90
CA THR A 593 -7.15 33.19 36.47
C THR A 593 -8.59 33.34 35.95
N SER A 594 -8.83 34.41 35.20
CA SER A 594 -10.03 34.68 34.44
C SER A 594 -10.10 33.76 33.24
N LYS A 595 -11.26 33.16 32.99
CA LYS A 595 -11.45 32.25 31.84
C LYS A 595 -12.84 32.40 31.24
N VAL A 596 -12.91 32.28 29.92
CA VAL A 596 -14.17 32.15 29.17
C VAL A 596 -14.44 30.66 28.96
N TYR A 597 -15.60 30.18 29.37
CA TYR A 597 -16.05 28.81 29.17
C TYR A 597 -17.20 28.80 28.15
N VAL A 598 -17.16 27.81 27.27
CA VAL A 598 -18.19 27.62 26.24
C VAL A 598 -19.23 26.65 26.78
N ILE A 599 -20.48 27.10 26.88
CA ILE A 599 -21.60 26.25 27.34
C ILE A 599 -22.32 25.66 26.13
N ASP A 600 -22.63 26.49 25.12
CA ASP A 600 -23.11 26.04 23.81
C ASP A 600 -21.98 26.06 22.77
N HIS A 601 -21.73 24.91 22.12
CA HIS A 601 -20.66 24.75 21.14
C HIS A 601 -20.87 25.61 19.87
N GLU A 602 -22.10 25.99 19.54
CA GLU A 602 -22.37 26.93 18.44
C GLU A 602 -21.86 28.36 18.74
N ALA A 603 -21.64 28.70 20.01
CA ALA A 603 -21.11 29.99 20.46
C ALA A 603 -19.57 30.05 20.54
N TYR A 604 -18.87 28.97 20.18
CA TYR A 604 -17.41 28.85 20.34
C TYR A 604 -16.62 29.98 19.63
N GLY A 605 -17.06 30.38 18.43
CA GLY A 605 -16.40 31.47 17.69
C GLY A 605 -16.43 32.79 18.47
N THR A 606 -17.60 33.17 19.00
CA THR A 606 -17.76 34.39 19.80
C THR A 606 -17.06 34.29 21.15
N ALA A 607 -17.05 33.12 21.79
CA ALA A 607 -16.31 32.88 23.02
C ALA A 607 -14.79 33.07 22.82
N ARG A 608 -14.26 32.62 21.67
CA ARG A 608 -12.85 32.80 21.33
C ARG A 608 -12.51 34.27 21.07
N GLU A 609 -13.35 34.98 20.32
CA GLU A 609 -13.17 36.43 20.10
C GLU A 609 -13.22 37.21 21.42
N LEU A 610 -14.14 36.87 22.33
CA LEU A 610 -14.23 37.49 23.65
C LEU A 610 -12.97 37.21 24.48
N ALA A 611 -12.52 35.96 24.52
CA ALA A 611 -11.32 35.55 25.24
C ALA A 611 -10.07 36.27 24.72
N ASP A 612 -9.90 36.35 23.39
CA ASP A 612 -8.79 37.06 22.77
C ASP A 612 -8.88 38.57 23.03
N SER A 613 -10.09 39.16 23.03
CA SER A 613 -10.29 40.60 23.32
C SER A 613 -9.94 40.99 24.76
N LEU A 614 -10.16 40.06 25.70
CA LEU A 614 -9.84 40.23 27.11
C LEU A 614 -8.41 39.74 27.43
N ALA A 615 -7.73 39.14 26.45
CA ALA A 615 -6.43 38.47 26.61
C ALA A 615 -6.42 37.38 27.69
N ILE A 616 -7.52 36.65 27.82
CA ILE A 616 -7.69 35.56 28.80
C ILE A 616 -7.93 34.22 28.09
N PRO A 617 -7.56 33.08 28.68
CA PRO A 617 -7.72 31.79 28.01
C PRO A 617 -9.18 31.30 27.99
N VAL A 618 -9.50 30.46 26.99
CA VAL A 618 -10.75 29.69 26.97
C VAL A 618 -10.57 28.41 27.80
N GLY A 619 -11.49 28.15 28.71
CA GLY A 619 -11.54 26.91 29.48
C GLY A 619 -12.36 25.84 28.76
N LEU A 620 -11.81 24.62 28.70
CA LEU A 620 -12.44 23.49 28.00
C LEU A 620 -13.47 22.75 28.87
N ASP A 621 -13.29 22.75 30.19
CA ASP A 621 -14.19 22.10 31.15
C ASP A 621 -14.56 23.09 32.26
N LEU A 622 -15.80 23.03 32.75
CA LEU A 622 -16.22 23.83 33.88
C LEU A 622 -15.45 23.40 35.15
N PRO A 623 -14.90 24.36 35.92
CA PRO A 623 -14.15 24.05 37.12
C PRO A 623 -15.03 23.42 38.20
N ALA A 624 -14.42 22.54 39.00
CA ALA A 624 -15.13 21.72 39.97
C ALA A 624 -16.00 22.56 40.92
N GLY A 625 -17.29 22.21 40.99
CA GLY A 625 -18.30 22.89 41.81
C GLY A 625 -19.07 23.99 41.10
N GLU A 626 -18.69 24.40 39.89
CA GLU A 626 -19.51 25.25 39.04
C GLU A 626 -20.48 24.40 38.22
N GLU A 627 -21.76 24.76 38.26
CA GLU A 627 -22.76 24.19 37.36
C GLU A 627 -22.88 25.04 36.09
N PRO A 628 -23.16 24.42 34.94
CA PRO A 628 -23.46 25.11 33.69
C PRO A 628 -24.62 26.09 33.87
N SER A 629 -24.57 27.21 33.16
CA SER A 629 -25.65 28.18 33.18
C SER A 629 -26.57 28.07 31.98
N ASP A 630 -27.69 28.79 32.03
CA ASP A 630 -28.62 28.91 30.90
C ASP A 630 -28.11 29.90 29.82
N ALA A 631 -26.91 30.47 29.97
CA ALA A 631 -26.25 31.31 28.98
C ALA A 631 -25.34 30.50 28.05
N ASP A 632 -25.13 30.96 26.82
CA ASP A 632 -24.33 30.25 25.82
C ASP A 632 -22.82 30.27 26.15
N ILE A 633 -22.37 31.29 26.88
CA ILE A 633 -20.98 31.51 27.30
C ILE A 633 -20.95 31.90 28.78
N LEU A 634 -20.00 31.35 29.54
CA LEU A 634 -19.76 31.71 30.93
C LEU A 634 -18.36 32.33 31.12
N LEU A 635 -18.29 33.58 31.55
CA LEU A 635 -17.03 34.24 31.92
C LEU A 635 -16.86 34.24 33.43
N ILE A 636 -15.85 33.53 33.95
CA ILE A 636 -15.51 33.58 35.38
C ILE A 636 -14.25 34.41 35.57
N LEU A 637 -14.36 35.48 36.34
CA LEU A 637 -13.27 36.44 36.59
C LEU A 637 -12.38 35.95 37.74
N GLY A 638 -11.08 35.90 37.50
CA GLY A 638 -10.03 35.63 38.47
C GLY A 638 -9.27 36.91 38.88
N TYR A 639 -8.19 36.74 39.64
CA TYR A 639 -7.36 37.83 40.16
C TYR A 639 -6.41 38.48 39.14
N ASP A 640 -6.28 37.89 37.95
CA ASP A 640 -5.34 38.26 36.88
C ASP A 640 -5.69 39.53 36.09
#